data_AF-M3JSW6-F1
#
_entry.id   AF-M3JSW6-F1
#
_cell.length_a   1.000
_cell.length_b   1.000
_cell.length_c   1.000
_cell.angle_alpha   90.00
_cell.angle_beta   90.00
_cell.angle_gamma   90.00
#
_symmetry.space_group_name_H-M   'P 1'
#
loop_
_entity.id
_entity.type
_entity.pdbx_description
1 polymer ?
#
loop_
_entity_poly.entity_id
_entity_poly.type
_entity_poly.pdbx_seq_one_letter_code
_entity_poly.pdbx_strand_id
1 'polypeptide(L)'
;MRAVFITGTDTDVGKTFISALFTKAWNANYWKPIQTGLESDQGDTKTVQQLTNIPEDRFEKPQVELNFPLSPWRAATKENKPQTKVNEIEIPAKFLNSARPLIIEGAGGLYVPINETEITTDLILHFDVPVILVARSGLGTINHTLLSLEHLKNHGVHKVYLVMNGPINADNVEAIEKFAEGVKVIASIPHSKSNEIDSLLSYFEDRITKAESLEQTSTKEVQDEPSLEKNFGWWSLFAVSFSLTCSWVGVSASFGTSIGSGGAILIIYGLIIAGFFSLCVAVTLGELISAYTNSAGQYYWTLQLAPERYRKVLAFVTALFSYFGCIFTCASISSSLANSILSSYSLNNPSFEYKRYHAFITFEVINVALSVFNVWGRYLPHIATSGLWISLIGFVVTMITCLACSSGRYNSGSFVFSDFTTITGWDNKALSFIIGLISPIWCFAGLDSAVHMVDDLGVKAGKVLIPRAVLCTVILGFLTAFAYSVAIFFCATDVSEVVESSLPLLTIFYQSTRNKAAATFLEVLTILTGIVCNISAHTWQARVCWTMAGSEALPGSKYLKQIHPRTKLPVNAHFFSTFLVAIIGCIYMGSTTAFNAIITACICLLLVSYSIPAILLLKVRNNGFAHGPFWCGKLGYVANVLTILWTLFCLVFLSFPYVRPVTNTNMNYVSAVYGGAILAIIICWFSYGKAKFIANKTE
;
A
#
# COMPACT_ATOMS: atom_id res chain seq x y z
N MET A 1 -5.38 -10.19 -29.72
CA MET A 1 -4.33 -10.99 -30.39
C MET A 1 -3.69 -11.92 -29.37
N ARG A 2 -3.36 -13.17 -29.75
CA ARG A 2 -2.45 -14.03 -28.98
C ARG A 2 -1.06 -13.90 -29.59
N ALA A 3 -0.05 -13.50 -28.83
CA ALA A 3 1.30 -13.34 -29.34
C ALA A 3 2.32 -13.79 -28.29
N VAL A 4 3.50 -14.20 -28.75
CA VAL A 4 4.65 -14.53 -27.90
C VAL A 4 5.91 -13.95 -28.51
N PHE A 5 6.82 -13.47 -27.67
CA PHE A 5 8.11 -12.98 -28.10
C PHE A 5 9.17 -14.07 -27.86
N ILE A 6 9.93 -14.43 -28.89
CA ILE A 6 11.03 -15.40 -28.80
C ILE A 6 12.34 -14.64 -28.82
N THR A 7 13.14 -14.81 -27.77
CA THR A 7 14.48 -14.25 -27.66
C THR A 7 15.45 -15.30 -27.11
N GLY A 8 16.72 -14.96 -26.95
CA GLY A 8 17.76 -15.92 -26.62
C GLY A 8 18.78 -15.38 -25.64
N THR A 9 19.48 -16.29 -24.97
CA THR A 9 20.62 -15.92 -24.10
C THR A 9 21.81 -15.39 -24.90
N ASP A 10 21.89 -15.75 -26.19
CA ASP A 10 22.98 -15.34 -27.10
C ASP A 10 22.53 -15.36 -28.58
N THR A 11 23.42 -14.95 -29.47
CA THR A 11 23.33 -15.20 -30.92
C THR A 11 23.55 -16.70 -31.19
N ASP A 12 22.93 -17.24 -32.24
CA ASP A 12 23.02 -18.66 -32.65
C ASP A 12 22.60 -19.73 -31.63
N VAL A 13 21.92 -19.33 -30.55
CA VAL A 13 21.31 -20.26 -29.59
C VAL A 13 20.17 -21.11 -30.19
N GLY A 14 19.79 -20.85 -31.45
CA GLY A 14 18.74 -21.53 -32.20
C GLY A 14 17.35 -20.90 -32.12
N LYS A 15 17.26 -19.58 -31.85
CA LYS A 15 15.99 -18.83 -31.85
C LYS A 15 15.15 -19.11 -33.09
N THR A 16 15.73 -18.96 -34.27
CA THR A 16 15.06 -19.14 -35.58
C THR A 16 14.47 -20.55 -35.74
N PHE A 17 15.20 -21.57 -35.30
CA PHE A 17 14.72 -22.95 -35.33
C PHE A 17 13.56 -23.17 -34.36
N ILE A 18 13.67 -22.64 -33.13
CA ILE A 18 12.59 -22.71 -32.14
C ILE A 18 11.37 -21.93 -32.59
N SER A 19 11.55 -20.74 -33.18
CA SER A 19 10.47 -19.98 -33.81
C SER A 19 9.74 -20.80 -34.87
N ALA A 20 10.47 -21.47 -35.76
CA ALA A 20 9.89 -22.34 -36.76
C ALA A 20 9.08 -23.51 -36.17
N LEU A 21 9.60 -24.13 -35.10
CA LEU A 21 8.90 -25.21 -34.41
C LEU A 21 7.58 -24.73 -33.80
N PHE A 22 7.58 -23.60 -33.07
CA PHE A 22 6.35 -23.00 -32.52
C PHE A 22 5.40 -22.51 -33.61
N THR A 23 5.92 -21.91 -34.69
CA THR A 23 5.11 -21.45 -35.81
C THR A 23 4.34 -22.61 -36.45
N LYS A 24 4.99 -23.77 -36.64
CA LYS A 24 4.34 -24.96 -37.20
C LYS A 24 3.39 -25.62 -36.21
N ALA A 25 3.83 -25.88 -34.97
CA ALA A 25 3.04 -26.56 -33.94
C ALA A 25 1.75 -25.80 -33.59
N TRP A 26 1.79 -24.47 -33.54
CA TRP A 26 0.61 -23.66 -33.20
C TRP A 26 -0.15 -23.14 -34.41
N ASN A 27 0.26 -23.50 -35.64
CA ASN A 27 -0.26 -22.92 -36.88
C ASN A 27 -0.29 -21.37 -36.80
N ALA A 28 0.81 -20.80 -36.31
CA ALA A 28 0.93 -19.39 -35.98
C ALA A 28 1.33 -18.54 -37.20
N ASN A 29 1.10 -17.24 -37.10
CA ASN A 29 1.78 -16.26 -37.93
C ASN A 29 3.20 -16.04 -37.38
N TYR A 30 4.13 -15.65 -38.25
CA TYR A 30 5.52 -15.34 -37.86
C TYR A 30 5.91 -13.95 -38.34
N TRP A 31 6.60 -13.22 -37.46
CA TRP A 31 7.18 -11.93 -37.79
C TRP A 31 8.49 -11.69 -37.03
N LYS A 32 9.48 -11.18 -37.75
CA LYS A 32 10.72 -10.68 -37.17
C LYS A 32 10.81 -9.18 -37.43
N PRO A 33 10.60 -8.30 -36.44
CA PRO A 33 10.58 -6.85 -36.65
C PRO A 33 11.88 -6.28 -37.20
N ILE A 34 13.02 -6.79 -36.72
CA ILE A 34 14.35 -6.30 -37.07
C ILE A 34 15.22 -7.47 -37.57
N GLN A 35 15.67 -7.39 -38.81
CA GLN A 35 16.60 -8.32 -39.43
C GLN A 35 17.96 -7.65 -39.68
N THR A 36 19.03 -8.30 -39.25
CA THR A 36 20.42 -7.92 -39.58
C THR A 36 21.11 -9.06 -40.31
N GLY A 37 22.23 -8.80 -41.00
CA GLY A 37 23.05 -9.85 -41.63
C GLY A 37 22.56 -10.37 -42.99
N LEU A 38 21.73 -9.63 -43.72
CA LEU A 38 21.23 -10.05 -45.05
C LEU A 38 22.32 -10.22 -46.12
N GLU A 39 23.53 -9.70 -45.92
CA GLU A 39 24.65 -9.94 -46.83
C GLU A 39 25.22 -11.37 -46.69
N SER A 40 25.08 -11.96 -45.50
CA SER A 40 25.67 -13.25 -45.12
C SER A 40 24.68 -14.39 -45.08
N ASP A 41 23.38 -14.11 -45.04
CA ASP A 41 22.31 -15.11 -44.91
C ASP A 41 21.05 -14.67 -45.66
N GLN A 42 20.19 -15.62 -46.03
CA GLN A 42 18.91 -15.41 -46.69
C GLN A 42 17.85 -14.70 -45.82
N GLY A 43 18.12 -14.54 -44.52
CA GLY A 43 17.26 -13.91 -43.52
C GLY A 43 16.33 -14.90 -42.81
N ASP A 44 16.02 -14.61 -41.55
CA ASP A 44 15.33 -15.56 -40.67
C ASP A 44 13.90 -15.86 -41.11
N THR A 45 13.18 -14.87 -41.66
CA THR A 45 11.82 -15.10 -42.20
C THR A 45 11.82 -16.16 -43.31
N LYS A 46 12.82 -16.14 -44.21
CA LYS A 46 12.93 -17.17 -45.26
C LYS A 46 13.33 -18.53 -44.71
N THR A 47 14.23 -18.54 -43.72
CA THR A 47 14.63 -19.79 -43.05
C THR A 47 13.44 -20.44 -42.35
N VAL A 48 12.61 -19.67 -41.63
CA VAL A 48 11.39 -20.19 -41.00
C VAL A 48 10.38 -20.67 -42.05
N GLN A 49 10.20 -19.96 -43.16
CA GLN A 49 9.35 -20.41 -44.28
C GLN A 49 9.78 -21.78 -44.82
N GLN A 50 11.07 -21.95 -45.11
CA GLN A 50 11.63 -23.21 -45.63
C GLN A 50 11.49 -24.36 -44.63
N LEU A 51 11.76 -24.11 -43.35
CA LEU A 51 11.71 -25.14 -42.32
C LEU A 51 10.27 -25.58 -41.99
N THR A 52 9.30 -24.67 -42.10
CA THR A 52 7.90 -24.96 -41.73
C THR A 52 7.07 -25.50 -42.89
N ASN A 53 7.35 -25.08 -44.12
CA ASN A 53 6.57 -25.38 -45.34
C ASN A 53 5.07 -25.01 -45.20
N ILE A 54 4.76 -23.91 -44.49
CA ILE A 54 3.39 -23.40 -44.35
C ILE A 54 3.13 -22.24 -45.34
N PRO A 55 1.86 -21.89 -45.62
CA PRO A 55 1.53 -20.88 -46.63
C PRO A 55 2.13 -19.49 -46.38
N GLU A 56 2.49 -18.77 -47.45
CA GLU A 56 3.16 -17.46 -47.38
C GLU A 56 2.35 -16.38 -46.66
N ASP A 57 1.02 -16.50 -46.62
CA ASP A 57 0.12 -15.55 -45.94
C ASP A 57 0.34 -15.51 -44.41
N ARG A 58 1.10 -16.46 -43.85
CA ARG A 58 1.50 -16.52 -42.42
C ARG A 58 2.68 -15.61 -42.07
N PHE A 59 3.37 -15.06 -43.06
CA PHE A 59 4.63 -14.35 -42.87
C PHE A 59 4.51 -12.88 -43.26
N GLU A 60 5.23 -12.00 -42.57
CA GLU A 60 5.40 -10.60 -42.97
C GLU A 60 6.88 -10.25 -43.08
N LYS A 61 7.20 -9.33 -43.98
CA LYS A 61 8.57 -8.82 -44.10
C LYS A 61 9.00 -8.09 -42.81
N PRO A 62 10.29 -8.12 -42.44
CA PRO A 62 10.80 -7.29 -41.37
C PRO A 62 10.52 -5.81 -41.63
N GLN A 63 10.25 -5.05 -40.57
CA GLN A 63 10.08 -3.60 -40.67
C GLN A 63 11.43 -2.91 -40.89
N VAL A 64 12.49 -3.49 -40.31
CA VAL A 64 13.86 -3.00 -40.44
C VAL A 64 14.75 -4.10 -41.00
N GLU A 65 15.33 -3.86 -42.17
CA GLU A 65 16.26 -4.77 -42.85
C GLU A 65 17.65 -4.12 -42.99
N LEU A 66 18.65 -4.80 -42.44
CA LEU A 66 20.05 -4.37 -42.40
C LEU A 66 20.95 -5.46 -42.97
N ASN A 67 21.94 -5.05 -43.77
CA ASN A 67 22.85 -5.93 -44.50
C ASN A 67 23.94 -6.51 -43.61
N PHE A 68 24.56 -5.71 -42.75
CA PHE A 68 25.72 -6.17 -41.97
C PHE A 68 25.30 -7.06 -40.78
N PRO A 69 26.06 -8.12 -40.47
CA PRO A 69 25.83 -9.00 -39.31
C PRO A 69 26.34 -8.35 -38.01
N LEU A 70 25.78 -7.19 -37.67
CA LEU A 70 26.06 -6.44 -36.44
C LEU A 70 24.77 -6.26 -35.63
N SER A 71 24.87 -5.74 -34.40
CA SER A 71 23.68 -5.25 -33.66
C SER A 71 22.92 -4.22 -34.51
N PRO A 72 21.57 -4.14 -34.41
CA PRO A 72 20.78 -3.20 -35.22
C PRO A 72 21.33 -1.77 -35.23
N TRP A 73 21.72 -1.25 -34.05
CA TRP A 73 22.34 0.08 -33.95
C TRP A 73 23.59 0.24 -34.82
N ARG A 74 24.54 -0.69 -34.70
CA ARG A 74 25.81 -0.65 -35.44
C ARG A 74 25.63 -0.92 -36.93
N ALA A 75 24.71 -1.82 -37.32
CA ALA A 75 24.42 -2.08 -38.72
C ALA A 75 23.77 -0.86 -39.38
N ALA A 76 22.76 -0.24 -38.75
CA ALA A 76 22.15 1.00 -39.24
C ALA A 76 23.17 2.14 -39.38
N THR A 77 24.04 2.32 -38.37
CA THR A 77 25.11 3.32 -38.42
C THR A 77 26.07 3.08 -39.58
N LYS A 78 26.51 1.83 -39.79
CA LYS A 78 27.44 1.46 -40.86
C LYS A 78 26.81 1.61 -42.26
N GLU A 79 25.51 1.42 -42.38
CA GLU A 79 24.74 1.59 -43.62
C GLU A 79 24.28 3.03 -43.86
N ASN A 80 24.60 3.97 -42.96
CA ASN A 80 24.06 5.34 -42.97
C ASN A 80 22.52 5.37 -43.02
N LYS A 81 21.86 4.42 -42.36
CA LYS A 81 20.41 4.35 -42.20
C LYS A 81 19.97 5.01 -40.88
N PRO A 82 18.78 5.61 -40.82
CA PRO A 82 18.24 6.15 -39.56
C PRO A 82 18.10 5.03 -38.52
N GLN A 83 18.44 5.35 -37.27
CA GLN A 83 18.23 4.44 -36.15
C GLN A 83 16.73 4.34 -35.84
N THR A 84 16.22 3.11 -35.71
CA THR A 84 14.82 2.87 -35.38
C THR A 84 14.60 3.01 -33.88
N LYS A 85 13.56 3.74 -33.48
CA LYS A 85 13.11 3.76 -32.07
C LYS A 85 12.15 2.63 -31.81
N VAL A 86 12.18 2.07 -30.59
CA VAL A 86 11.33 0.94 -30.23
C VAL A 86 9.84 1.27 -30.41
N ASN A 87 9.42 2.48 -30.07
CA ASN A 87 8.03 2.93 -30.19
C ASN A 87 7.54 3.14 -31.63
N GLU A 88 8.42 3.06 -32.63
CA GLU A 88 8.09 3.12 -34.06
C GLU A 88 7.85 1.72 -34.65
N ILE A 89 8.15 0.66 -33.90
CA ILE A 89 8.02 -0.73 -34.35
C ILE A 89 6.62 -1.23 -34.03
N GLU A 90 5.77 -1.34 -35.05
CA GLU A 90 4.36 -1.72 -34.88
C GLU A 90 4.09 -3.12 -35.43
N ILE A 91 3.25 -3.88 -34.72
CA ILE A 91 2.82 -5.20 -35.20
C ILE A 91 2.04 -5.03 -36.51
N PRO A 92 2.34 -5.81 -37.57
CA PRO A 92 1.67 -5.69 -38.86
C PRO A 92 0.14 -5.80 -38.74
N ALA A 93 -0.57 -4.87 -39.38
CA ALA A 93 -2.03 -4.76 -39.26
C ALA A 93 -2.78 -6.04 -39.62
N LYS A 94 -2.25 -6.83 -40.57
CA LYS A 94 -2.82 -8.12 -40.97
C LYS A 94 -2.81 -9.18 -39.86
N PHE A 95 -1.95 -9.03 -38.86
CA PHE A 95 -1.86 -9.95 -37.73
C PHE A 95 -2.73 -9.51 -36.54
N LEU A 96 -3.01 -8.21 -36.37
CA LEU A 96 -3.80 -7.67 -35.23
C LEU A 96 -5.17 -8.34 -35.08
N ASN A 97 -5.84 -8.64 -36.19
CA ASN A 97 -7.17 -9.26 -36.23
C ASN A 97 -7.14 -10.75 -36.61
N SER A 98 -5.96 -11.38 -36.65
CA SER A 98 -5.85 -12.80 -36.99
C SER A 98 -6.35 -13.68 -35.84
N ALA A 99 -7.10 -14.74 -36.16
CA ALA A 99 -7.46 -15.79 -35.20
C ALA A 99 -6.26 -16.67 -34.79
N ARG A 100 -5.16 -16.60 -35.55
CA ARG A 100 -3.92 -17.37 -35.30
C ARG A 100 -3.00 -16.63 -34.34
N PRO A 101 -2.26 -17.34 -33.48
CA PRO A 101 -1.26 -16.70 -32.64
C PRO A 101 -0.12 -16.09 -33.49
N LEU A 102 0.61 -15.12 -32.95
CA LEU A 102 1.76 -14.49 -33.58
C LEU A 102 3.06 -14.83 -32.83
N ILE A 103 4.05 -15.34 -33.55
CA ILE A 103 5.43 -15.47 -33.07
C ILE A 103 6.20 -14.21 -33.48
N ILE A 104 6.72 -13.48 -32.49
CA ILE A 104 7.59 -12.31 -32.69
C ILE A 104 9.01 -12.72 -32.35
N GLU A 105 9.93 -12.74 -33.32
CA GLU A 105 11.33 -13.09 -33.07
C GLU A 105 12.21 -11.86 -32.83
N GLY A 106 12.97 -11.86 -31.72
CA GLY A 106 13.91 -10.80 -31.39
C GLY A 106 15.25 -10.88 -32.14
N ALA A 107 15.90 -9.74 -32.32
CA ALA A 107 17.26 -9.66 -32.85
C ALA A 107 18.31 -9.92 -31.75
N GLY A 108 19.01 -11.05 -31.83
CA GLY A 108 20.10 -11.39 -30.90
C GLY A 108 19.61 -11.70 -29.47
N GLY A 109 20.40 -11.28 -28.47
CA GLY A 109 20.10 -11.44 -27.05
C GLY A 109 19.44 -10.21 -26.40
N LEU A 110 19.13 -10.30 -25.12
CA LEU A 110 18.32 -9.31 -24.36
C LEU A 110 18.92 -7.89 -24.30
N TYR A 111 20.26 -7.79 -24.24
CA TYR A 111 21.01 -6.54 -24.17
C TYR A 111 21.52 -6.04 -25.52
N VAL A 112 21.08 -6.64 -26.62
CA VAL A 112 21.50 -6.18 -27.94
C VAL A 112 20.90 -4.79 -28.20
N PRO A 113 21.73 -3.78 -28.56
CA PRO A 113 21.27 -2.41 -28.77
C PRO A 113 20.50 -2.30 -30.08
N ILE A 114 19.28 -1.78 -29.98
CA ILE A 114 18.44 -1.42 -31.13
C ILE A 114 18.88 -0.05 -31.66
N ASN A 115 19.14 0.89 -30.75
CA ASN A 115 19.70 2.22 -31.00
C ASN A 115 20.63 2.64 -29.86
N GLU A 116 21.01 3.92 -29.80
CA GLU A 116 21.91 4.47 -28.77
C GLU A 116 21.41 4.34 -27.32
N THR A 117 20.10 4.24 -27.11
CA THR A 117 19.49 4.28 -25.76
C THR A 117 18.64 3.06 -25.42
N GLU A 118 18.20 2.30 -26.42
CA GLU A 118 17.23 1.19 -26.26
C GLU A 118 17.84 -0.16 -26.69
N ILE A 119 17.48 -1.22 -25.97
CA ILE A 119 17.91 -2.61 -26.18
C ILE A 119 16.73 -3.52 -26.54
N THR A 120 17.00 -4.77 -26.94
CA THR A 120 15.96 -5.79 -27.21
C THR A 120 14.94 -5.95 -26.07
N THR A 121 15.36 -5.76 -24.83
CA THR A 121 14.45 -5.81 -23.67
C THR A 121 13.40 -4.69 -23.71
N ASP A 122 13.74 -3.49 -24.17
CA ASP A 122 12.77 -2.39 -24.32
C ASP A 122 11.72 -2.73 -25.39
N LEU A 123 12.12 -3.44 -26.46
CA LEU A 123 11.20 -3.94 -27.47
C LEU A 123 10.25 -5.01 -26.93
N ILE A 124 10.74 -5.90 -26.05
CA ILE A 124 9.90 -6.88 -25.34
C ILE A 124 8.86 -6.14 -24.49
N LEU A 125 9.29 -5.12 -23.73
CA LEU A 125 8.40 -4.31 -22.89
C LEU A 125 7.40 -3.50 -23.71
N HIS A 126 7.78 -3.05 -24.90
CA HIS A 126 6.89 -2.31 -25.80
C HIS A 126 5.72 -3.16 -26.28
N PHE A 127 5.94 -4.44 -26.61
CA PHE A 127 4.87 -5.33 -27.05
C PHE A 127 4.02 -5.90 -25.90
N ASP A 128 4.57 -6.00 -24.67
CA ASP A 128 3.89 -6.52 -23.47
C ASP A 128 3.26 -7.91 -23.69
N VAL A 129 4.01 -8.81 -24.33
CA VAL A 129 3.61 -10.20 -24.60
C VAL A 129 4.47 -11.18 -23.80
N PRO A 130 3.99 -12.42 -23.52
CA PRO A 130 4.81 -13.46 -22.92
C PRO A 130 6.11 -13.70 -23.70
N VAL A 131 7.18 -14.07 -22.99
CA VAL A 131 8.51 -14.28 -23.56
C VAL A 131 8.90 -15.75 -23.46
N ILE A 132 9.40 -16.31 -24.56
CA ILE A 132 10.13 -17.57 -24.58
C ILE A 132 11.62 -17.23 -24.72
N LEU A 133 12.39 -17.52 -23.68
CA LEU A 133 13.83 -17.42 -23.68
C LEU A 133 14.43 -18.75 -24.15
N VAL A 134 15.22 -18.71 -25.22
CA VAL A 134 15.94 -19.87 -25.75
C VAL A 134 17.36 -19.89 -25.20
N ALA A 135 17.75 -21.00 -24.58
CA ALA A 135 19.08 -21.22 -24.01
C ALA A 135 19.72 -22.48 -24.61
N ARG A 136 21.04 -22.47 -24.85
CA ARG A 136 21.77 -23.64 -25.37
C ARG A 136 21.93 -24.70 -24.28
N SER A 137 22.05 -25.98 -24.61
CA SER A 137 22.31 -27.05 -23.63
C SER A 137 23.80 -27.43 -23.55
N GLY A 138 24.68 -26.53 -23.10
CA GLY A 138 26.13 -26.74 -23.04
C GLY A 138 26.82 -26.20 -21.79
N LEU A 139 28.15 -26.17 -21.79
CA LEU A 139 28.95 -25.62 -20.70
C LEU A 139 28.72 -24.10 -20.58
N GLY A 140 28.53 -23.62 -19.35
CA GLY A 140 28.28 -22.19 -19.05
C GLY A 140 26.82 -21.75 -19.18
N THR A 141 25.91 -22.62 -19.66
CA THR A 141 24.49 -22.28 -19.83
C THR A 141 23.82 -21.78 -18.57
N ILE A 142 24.04 -22.44 -17.42
CA ILE A 142 23.38 -22.06 -16.16
C ILE A 142 23.61 -20.58 -15.84
N ASN A 143 24.85 -20.10 -15.94
CA ASN A 143 25.17 -18.71 -15.66
C ASN A 143 24.46 -17.73 -16.62
N HIS A 144 24.59 -17.95 -17.93
CA HIS A 144 23.99 -17.05 -18.92
C HIS A 144 22.45 -17.06 -18.87
N THR A 145 21.85 -18.22 -18.62
CA THR A 145 20.40 -18.36 -18.49
C THR A 145 19.89 -17.66 -17.23
N LEU A 146 20.50 -17.89 -16.06
CA LEU A 146 20.06 -17.26 -14.83
C LEU A 146 20.20 -15.73 -14.88
N LEU A 147 21.32 -15.21 -15.41
CA LEU A 147 21.50 -13.77 -15.62
C LEU A 147 20.45 -13.18 -16.58
N SER A 148 20.08 -13.92 -17.63
CA SER A 148 19.06 -13.49 -18.58
C SER A 148 17.65 -13.47 -17.96
N LEU A 149 17.32 -14.48 -17.15
CA LEU A 149 16.04 -14.57 -16.44
C LEU A 149 15.93 -13.49 -15.36
N GLU A 150 17.00 -13.27 -14.59
CA GLU A 150 17.06 -12.20 -13.59
C GLU A 150 16.94 -10.83 -14.24
N HIS A 151 17.60 -10.60 -15.38
CA HIS A 151 17.46 -9.38 -16.16
C HIS A 151 16.01 -9.11 -16.57
N LEU A 152 15.34 -10.10 -17.19
CA LEU A 152 13.94 -9.99 -17.58
C LEU A 152 13.02 -9.70 -16.39
N LYS A 153 13.21 -10.41 -15.27
CA LYS A 153 12.44 -10.22 -14.04
C LYS A 153 12.62 -8.82 -13.46
N ASN A 154 13.86 -8.32 -13.39
CA ASN A 154 14.19 -7.00 -12.85
C ASN A 154 13.67 -5.86 -13.73
N HIS A 155 13.46 -6.11 -15.03
CA HIS A 155 12.87 -5.15 -15.96
C HIS A 155 11.33 -5.25 -16.05
N GLY A 156 10.69 -6.08 -15.22
CA GLY A 156 9.23 -6.18 -15.12
C GLY A 156 8.57 -7.14 -16.12
N VAL A 157 9.35 -8.04 -16.73
CA VAL A 157 8.80 -9.11 -17.59
C VAL A 157 8.46 -10.32 -16.72
N HIS A 158 7.17 -10.51 -16.44
CA HIS A 158 6.71 -11.53 -15.48
C HIS A 158 6.30 -12.87 -16.10
N LYS A 159 6.10 -12.93 -17.42
CA LYS A 159 5.68 -14.15 -18.13
C LYS A 159 6.82 -14.66 -19.00
N VAL A 160 7.77 -15.36 -18.37
CA VAL A 160 8.95 -15.91 -19.05
C VAL A 160 8.94 -17.43 -18.99
N TYR A 161 9.07 -18.05 -20.16
CA TYR A 161 9.22 -19.50 -20.32
C TYR A 161 10.59 -19.82 -20.90
N LEU A 162 11.15 -20.96 -20.52
CA LEU A 162 12.49 -21.35 -20.96
C LEU A 162 12.44 -22.57 -21.89
N VAL A 163 13.13 -22.48 -23.03
CA VAL A 163 13.36 -23.59 -23.95
C VAL A 163 14.85 -23.88 -24.01
N MET A 164 15.22 -25.11 -23.67
CA MET A 164 16.59 -25.60 -23.77
C MET A 164 16.80 -26.20 -25.16
N ASN A 165 17.78 -25.71 -25.91
CA ASN A 165 18.07 -26.14 -27.27
C ASN A 165 19.50 -26.73 -27.34
N GLY A 166 19.60 -28.03 -27.58
CA GLY A 166 20.87 -28.75 -27.59
C GLY A 166 20.78 -30.14 -26.95
N PRO A 167 21.90 -30.85 -26.75
CA PRO A 167 21.91 -32.15 -26.09
C PRO A 167 21.13 -32.15 -24.77
N ILE A 168 20.31 -33.16 -24.53
CA ILE A 168 19.50 -33.23 -23.30
C ILE A 168 20.45 -33.31 -22.11
N ASN A 169 20.34 -32.33 -21.20
CA ASN A 169 21.12 -32.25 -19.98
C ASN A 169 20.17 -31.94 -18.82
N ALA A 170 19.80 -32.97 -18.06
CA ALA A 170 18.86 -32.86 -16.96
C ALA A 170 19.42 -32.00 -15.81
N ASP A 171 20.72 -32.08 -15.54
CA ASP A 171 21.37 -31.34 -14.46
C ASP A 171 21.28 -29.82 -14.69
N ASN A 172 21.44 -29.37 -15.95
CA ASN A 172 21.27 -27.97 -16.31
C ASN A 172 19.83 -27.50 -16.06
N VAL A 173 18.84 -28.32 -16.44
CA VAL A 173 17.42 -28.00 -16.24
C VAL A 173 17.09 -27.90 -14.75
N GLU A 174 17.48 -28.92 -13.97
CA GLU A 174 17.25 -28.95 -12.53
C GLU A 174 17.90 -27.77 -11.83
N ALA A 175 19.15 -27.44 -12.18
CA ALA A 175 19.83 -26.28 -11.62
C ALA A 175 19.11 -24.97 -11.95
N ILE A 176 18.68 -24.78 -13.21
CA ILE A 176 17.99 -23.56 -13.61
C ILE A 176 16.64 -23.43 -12.91
N GLU A 177 15.82 -24.48 -12.89
CA GLU A 177 14.50 -24.45 -12.23
C GLU A 177 14.63 -24.25 -10.70
N LYS A 178 15.70 -24.76 -10.09
CA LYS A 178 15.98 -24.55 -8.66
C LYS A 178 16.37 -23.12 -8.33
N PHE A 179 17.13 -22.45 -9.19
CA PHE A 179 17.66 -21.10 -8.93
C PHE A 179 16.80 -19.97 -9.54
N ALA A 180 15.96 -20.28 -10.54
CA ALA A 180 15.03 -19.32 -11.16
C ALA A 180 13.59 -19.59 -10.72
N GLU A 181 13.22 -19.07 -9.55
CA GLU A 181 11.88 -19.22 -8.98
C GLU A 181 10.80 -18.64 -9.91
N GLY A 182 9.82 -19.48 -10.27
CA GLY A 182 8.71 -19.11 -11.15
C GLY A 182 8.97 -19.27 -12.65
N VAL A 183 10.17 -19.72 -13.06
CA VAL A 183 10.50 -19.98 -14.46
C VAL A 183 10.48 -21.49 -14.72
N LYS A 184 9.64 -21.93 -15.66
CA LYS A 184 9.51 -23.33 -16.04
C LYS A 184 10.25 -23.61 -17.35
N VAL A 185 10.99 -24.72 -17.41
CA VAL A 185 11.52 -25.24 -18.66
C VAL A 185 10.40 -25.96 -19.40
N ILE A 186 9.83 -25.32 -20.42
CA ILE A 186 8.67 -25.84 -21.15
C ILE A 186 9.04 -26.91 -22.19
N ALA A 187 10.29 -26.90 -22.68
CA ALA A 187 10.81 -27.90 -23.59
C ALA A 187 12.33 -28.01 -23.56
N SER A 188 12.84 -29.22 -23.82
CA SER A 188 14.26 -29.48 -24.11
C SER A 188 14.35 -30.16 -25.48
N ILE A 189 14.82 -29.42 -26.48
CA ILE A 189 14.91 -29.86 -27.86
C ILE A 189 16.31 -30.41 -28.13
N PRO A 190 16.47 -31.73 -28.35
CA PRO A 190 17.76 -32.32 -28.67
C PRO A 190 18.29 -31.73 -29.98
N HIS A 191 19.61 -31.51 -30.05
CA HIS A 191 20.24 -31.05 -31.28
C HIS A 191 20.06 -32.11 -32.38
N SER A 192 19.09 -31.90 -33.26
CA SER A 192 18.99 -32.66 -34.50
C SER A 192 19.97 -32.07 -35.51
N LYS A 193 20.74 -32.92 -36.20
CA LYS A 193 21.48 -32.54 -37.41
C LYS A 193 20.59 -32.59 -38.66
N SER A 194 19.31 -32.94 -38.54
CA SER A 194 18.35 -32.98 -39.64
C SER A 194 17.25 -31.92 -39.49
N ASN A 195 17.05 -31.16 -40.57
CA ASN A 195 16.07 -30.11 -40.80
C ASN A 195 14.60 -30.60 -40.81
N GLU A 196 14.24 -31.62 -40.04
CA GLU A 196 12.88 -32.17 -40.06
C GLU A 196 12.09 -31.71 -38.84
N ILE A 197 11.57 -30.48 -38.90
CA ILE A 197 10.60 -29.98 -37.91
C ILE A 197 9.46 -30.99 -37.73
N ASP A 198 9.01 -31.63 -38.82
CA ASP A 198 7.96 -32.66 -38.80
C ASP A 198 8.26 -33.84 -37.86
N SER A 199 9.52 -34.28 -37.78
CA SER A 199 9.93 -35.37 -36.90
C SER A 199 9.88 -34.99 -35.42
N LEU A 200 10.07 -33.70 -35.11
CA LEU A 200 10.12 -33.16 -33.76
C LEU A 200 8.77 -32.65 -33.25
N LEU A 201 7.79 -32.40 -34.14
CA LEU A 201 6.47 -31.91 -33.76
C LEU A 201 5.79 -32.82 -32.73
N SER A 202 5.76 -34.13 -32.97
CA SER A 202 5.14 -35.09 -32.04
C SER A 202 5.82 -35.11 -30.66
N TYR A 203 7.16 -35.02 -30.63
CA TYR A 203 7.94 -34.93 -29.40
C TYR A 203 7.70 -33.61 -28.64
N PHE A 204 7.56 -32.52 -29.39
CA PHE A 204 7.35 -31.18 -28.87
C PHE A 204 5.93 -30.99 -28.33
N GLU A 205 4.92 -31.44 -29.06
CA GLU A 205 3.51 -31.38 -28.67
C GLU A 205 3.25 -32.20 -27.39
N ASP A 206 3.76 -33.44 -27.27
CA ASP A 206 3.60 -34.25 -26.04
C ASP A 206 4.19 -33.56 -24.79
N ARG A 207 5.33 -32.86 -24.95
CA ARG A 207 6.00 -32.14 -23.86
C ARG A 207 5.26 -30.85 -23.48
N ILE A 208 4.78 -30.09 -24.46
CA ILE A 208 3.97 -28.90 -24.21
C ILE A 208 2.63 -29.30 -23.58
N THR A 209 1.94 -30.33 -24.07
CA THR A 209 0.66 -30.78 -23.49
C THR A 209 0.83 -31.31 -22.06
N LYS A 210 1.96 -31.96 -21.74
CA LYS A 210 2.32 -32.31 -20.34
C LYS A 210 2.62 -31.06 -19.49
N ALA A 211 3.31 -30.06 -20.07
CA ALA A 211 3.56 -28.81 -19.38
C ALA A 211 2.25 -28.01 -19.14
N GLU A 212 1.34 -27.99 -20.11
CA GLU A 212 0.01 -27.36 -20.08
C GLU A 212 -0.97 -28.09 -19.18
N SER A 213 -0.89 -29.42 -19.01
CA SER A 213 -1.74 -30.16 -18.06
C SER A 213 -1.28 -29.97 -16.62
N LEU A 214 0.04 -29.95 -16.37
CA LEU A 214 0.61 -29.51 -15.10
C LEU A 214 0.28 -28.03 -14.82
N GLU A 215 0.33 -27.18 -15.86
CA GLU A 215 -0.09 -25.79 -15.76
C GLU A 215 -1.59 -25.64 -15.59
N GLN A 216 -2.49 -26.40 -16.22
CA GLN A 216 -3.93 -26.29 -15.97
C GLN A 216 -4.28 -26.75 -14.54
N THR A 217 -3.44 -27.59 -13.93
CA THR A 217 -3.58 -27.97 -12.53
C THR A 217 -3.07 -26.84 -11.61
N SER A 218 -1.98 -26.13 -11.96
CA SER A 218 -1.43 -25.02 -11.16
C SER A 218 -2.02 -23.63 -11.49
N THR A 219 -2.52 -23.39 -12.70
CA THR A 219 -3.16 -22.16 -13.18
C THR A 219 -4.67 -22.18 -12.96
N LYS A 220 -5.33 -23.33 -12.86
CA LYS A 220 -6.64 -23.36 -12.18
C LYS A 220 -6.50 -23.03 -10.70
N GLU A 221 -5.37 -23.35 -10.06
CA GLU A 221 -5.14 -22.92 -8.67
C GLU A 221 -4.71 -21.45 -8.56
N VAL A 222 -4.01 -20.86 -9.56
CA VAL A 222 -3.46 -19.49 -9.50
C VAL A 222 -4.28 -18.43 -10.26
N GLN A 223 -4.99 -18.77 -11.35
CA GLN A 223 -5.85 -17.82 -12.10
C GLN A 223 -7.28 -17.74 -11.54
N ASP A 224 -7.75 -18.74 -10.79
CA ASP A 224 -9.03 -18.67 -10.08
C ASP A 224 -8.90 -18.08 -8.67
N GLU A 225 -7.70 -17.76 -8.19
CA GLU A 225 -7.57 -17.01 -6.95
C GLU A 225 -8.11 -15.58 -7.16
N PRO A 226 -9.18 -15.20 -6.46
CA PRO A 226 -9.73 -13.86 -6.60
C PRO A 226 -8.67 -12.84 -6.16
N SER A 227 -8.20 -11.98 -7.06
CA SER A 227 -7.38 -10.82 -6.69
C SER A 227 -8.27 -9.61 -6.36
N LEU A 228 -7.73 -8.66 -5.59
CA LEU A 228 -8.41 -7.41 -5.28
C LEU A 228 -8.75 -6.64 -6.56
N GLU A 229 -9.93 -6.00 -6.57
CA GLU A 229 -10.37 -5.18 -7.70
C GLU A 229 -9.60 -3.84 -7.72
N LYS A 230 -8.88 -3.57 -8.81
CA LYS A 230 -8.07 -2.35 -8.97
C LYS A 230 -8.93 -1.15 -9.34
N ASN A 231 -9.67 -0.62 -8.37
CA ASN A 231 -10.64 0.46 -8.59
C ASN A 231 -10.21 1.83 -8.07
N PHE A 232 -9.00 1.96 -7.50
CA PHE A 232 -8.59 3.21 -6.88
C PHE A 232 -7.82 4.09 -7.85
N GLY A 233 -8.23 5.36 -7.93
CA GLY A 233 -7.47 6.44 -8.56
C GLY A 233 -6.80 7.35 -7.52
N TRP A 234 -6.16 8.42 -7.99
CA TRP A 234 -5.55 9.42 -7.11
C TRP A 234 -6.53 9.98 -6.07
N TRP A 235 -7.73 10.36 -6.51
CA TRP A 235 -8.73 10.98 -5.63
C TRP A 235 -9.24 10.05 -4.54
N SER A 236 -9.53 8.78 -4.87
CA SER A 236 -10.00 7.82 -3.87
C SER A 236 -8.90 7.43 -2.88
N LEU A 237 -7.65 7.28 -3.36
CA LEU A 237 -6.49 7.05 -2.49
C LEU A 237 -6.29 8.19 -1.49
N PHE A 238 -6.23 9.42 -2.00
CA PHE A 238 -6.07 10.61 -1.16
C PHE A 238 -7.24 10.76 -0.20
N ALA A 239 -8.46 10.49 -0.66
CA ALA A 239 -9.65 10.58 0.17
C ALA A 239 -9.68 9.55 1.30
N VAL A 240 -9.24 8.30 1.10
CA VAL A 240 -9.11 7.32 2.20
C VAL A 240 -8.10 7.79 3.24
N SER A 241 -6.93 8.25 2.79
CA SER A 241 -5.86 8.75 3.67
C SER A 241 -6.31 9.98 4.48
N PHE A 242 -6.93 10.95 3.81
CA PHE A 242 -7.45 12.16 4.46
C PHE A 242 -8.65 11.87 5.38
N SER A 243 -9.58 11.02 4.96
CA SER A 243 -10.78 10.72 5.75
C SER A 243 -10.43 9.99 7.04
N LEU A 244 -9.41 9.12 7.04
CA LEU A 244 -9.00 8.45 8.27
C LEU A 244 -8.44 9.43 9.31
N THR A 245 -7.58 10.37 8.89
CA THR A 245 -6.98 11.33 9.82
C THR A 245 -7.98 12.41 10.23
N CYS A 246 -8.78 12.91 9.28
CA CYS A 246 -9.79 13.97 9.41
C CYS A 246 -9.49 14.97 10.55
N SER A 247 -8.32 15.61 10.45
CA SER A 247 -7.67 16.25 11.60
C SER A 247 -8.51 17.32 12.30
N TRP A 248 -9.35 18.06 11.56
CA TRP A 248 -10.19 19.11 12.14
C TRP A 248 -11.34 18.55 13.00
N VAL A 249 -11.93 17.40 12.63
CA VAL A 249 -12.92 16.72 13.49
C VAL A 249 -12.21 16.09 14.69
N GLY A 250 -11.04 15.49 14.45
CA GLY A 250 -10.26 14.84 15.49
C GLY A 250 -9.82 15.78 16.61
N VAL A 251 -9.31 16.97 16.26
CA VAL A 251 -8.93 17.96 17.27
C VAL A 251 -10.15 18.44 18.05
N SER A 252 -11.28 18.57 17.37
CA SER A 252 -12.52 19.08 17.95
C SER A 252 -13.13 18.13 18.98
N ALA A 253 -13.03 16.82 18.74
CA ALA A 253 -13.44 15.79 19.70
C ALA A 253 -12.65 15.87 21.02
N SER A 254 -11.47 16.51 21.00
CA SER A 254 -10.57 16.60 22.14
C SER A 254 -10.54 17.99 22.81
N PHE A 255 -11.40 18.93 22.41
CA PHE A 255 -11.35 20.31 22.92
C PHE A 255 -11.53 20.41 24.43
N GLY A 256 -12.48 19.70 25.04
CA GLY A 256 -12.70 19.78 26.49
C GLY A 256 -11.47 19.37 27.30
N THR A 257 -10.91 18.20 26.99
CA THR A 257 -9.66 17.71 27.62
C THR A 257 -8.50 18.68 27.42
N SER A 258 -8.41 19.29 26.24
CA SER A 258 -7.30 20.19 25.87
C SER A 258 -7.39 21.53 26.55
N ILE A 259 -8.59 22.13 26.58
CA ILE A 259 -8.88 23.37 27.30
C ILE A 259 -8.59 23.18 28.79
N GLY A 260 -9.04 22.08 29.39
CA GLY A 260 -8.74 21.79 30.79
C GLY A 260 -7.25 21.55 31.07
N SER A 261 -6.50 21.07 30.08
CA SER A 261 -5.07 20.74 30.24
C SER A 261 -4.12 21.90 30.04
N GLY A 262 -4.48 22.87 29.22
CA GLY A 262 -3.61 24.01 28.94
C GLY A 262 -4.26 25.11 28.10
N GLY A 263 -5.59 25.25 28.13
CA GLY A 263 -6.32 26.27 27.37
C GLY A 263 -6.25 26.09 25.86
N ALA A 264 -6.65 27.15 25.12
CA ALA A 264 -6.61 27.17 23.66
C ALA A 264 -5.17 27.03 23.11
N ILE A 265 -4.20 27.62 23.81
CA ILE A 265 -2.77 27.62 23.43
C ILE A 265 -2.23 26.19 23.25
N LEU A 266 -2.69 25.24 24.06
CA LEU A 266 -2.29 23.83 23.95
C LEU A 266 -2.61 23.24 22.58
N ILE A 267 -3.81 23.48 22.07
CA ILE A 267 -4.19 23.01 20.73
C ILE A 267 -3.45 23.80 19.65
N ILE A 268 -3.40 25.13 19.74
CA ILE A 268 -2.82 25.95 18.66
C ILE A 268 -1.34 25.61 18.43
N TYR A 269 -0.53 25.64 19.49
CA TYR A 269 0.90 25.32 19.38
C TYR A 269 1.15 23.81 19.31
N GLY A 270 0.31 23.02 19.96
CA GLY A 270 0.38 21.57 19.87
C GLY A 270 0.11 21.06 18.45
N LEU A 271 -0.79 21.66 17.69
CA LEU A 271 -1.02 21.34 16.27
C LEU A 271 0.20 21.68 15.40
N ILE A 272 0.90 22.79 15.69
CA ILE A 272 2.15 23.14 14.98
C ILE A 272 3.21 22.07 15.23
N ILE A 273 3.41 21.69 16.51
CA ILE A 273 4.36 20.65 16.91
C ILE A 273 3.97 19.30 16.28
N ALA A 274 2.72 18.87 16.46
CA ALA A 274 2.21 17.61 15.95
C ALA A 274 2.25 17.55 14.42
N GLY A 275 1.88 18.63 13.72
CA GLY A 275 1.96 18.72 12.27
C GLY A 275 3.39 18.62 11.74
N PHE A 276 4.35 19.30 12.39
CA PHE A 276 5.76 19.21 12.03
C PHE A 276 6.33 17.79 12.17
N PHE A 277 6.10 17.14 13.31
CA PHE A 277 6.58 15.76 13.52
C PHE A 277 5.83 14.75 12.65
N SER A 278 4.53 14.95 12.41
CA SER A 278 3.75 14.14 11.47
C SER A 278 4.25 14.27 10.05
N LEU A 279 4.76 15.44 9.65
CA LEU A 279 5.39 15.62 8.34
C LEU A 279 6.72 14.85 8.27
N CYS A 280 7.49 14.80 9.36
CA CYS A 280 8.69 13.96 9.44
C CYS A 280 8.33 12.47 9.28
N VAL A 281 7.28 12.00 9.98
CA VAL A 281 6.75 10.63 9.84
C VAL A 281 6.30 10.38 8.39
N ALA A 282 5.57 11.32 7.78
CA ALA A 282 5.11 11.21 6.39
C ALA A 282 6.27 11.09 5.40
N VAL A 283 7.35 11.86 5.57
CA VAL A 283 8.56 11.74 4.76
C VAL A 283 9.21 10.37 4.95
N THR A 284 9.34 9.91 6.19
CA THR A 284 9.90 8.57 6.51
C THR A 284 9.11 7.45 5.83
N LEU A 285 7.79 7.44 6.00
CA LEU A 285 6.91 6.45 5.37
C LEU A 285 6.97 6.58 3.83
N GLY A 286 7.02 7.81 3.31
CA GLY A 286 7.13 8.12 1.89
C GLY A 286 8.40 7.55 1.25
N GLU A 287 9.57 7.73 1.88
CA GLU A 287 10.84 7.18 1.38
C GLU A 287 10.82 5.65 1.36
N LEU A 288 10.28 5.03 2.42
CA LEU A 288 10.19 3.58 2.56
C LEU A 288 9.23 2.96 1.54
N ILE A 289 8.01 3.51 1.41
CA ILE A 289 7.02 2.97 0.47
C ILE A 289 7.41 3.20 -0.99
N SER A 290 8.13 4.29 -1.28
CA SER A 290 8.59 4.58 -2.65
C SER A 290 9.69 3.61 -3.09
N ALA A 291 10.57 3.21 -2.16
CA ALA A 291 11.64 2.24 -2.44
C ALA A 291 11.10 0.80 -2.49
N TYR A 292 10.28 0.41 -1.50
CA TYR A 292 9.75 -0.94 -1.32
C TYR A 292 8.23 -0.94 -1.29
N THR A 293 7.63 -0.74 -2.46
CA THR A 293 6.17 -0.63 -2.61
C THR A 293 5.47 -1.97 -2.44
N ASN A 294 4.80 -2.18 -1.31
CA ASN A 294 4.01 -3.37 -1.00
C ASN A 294 2.92 -3.02 0.03
N SER A 295 1.74 -3.66 -0.06
CA SER A 295 0.58 -3.43 0.82
C SER A 295 0.80 -3.89 2.27
N ALA A 296 1.76 -4.78 2.51
CA ALA A 296 2.23 -5.16 3.84
C ALA A 296 2.91 -3.99 4.60
N GLY A 297 3.38 -2.96 3.89
CA GLY A 297 3.92 -1.74 4.49
C GLY A 297 5.11 -1.96 5.42
N GLN A 298 4.97 -1.51 6.67
CA GLN A 298 6.09 -1.40 7.62
C GLN A 298 6.82 -2.72 7.89
N TYR A 299 6.09 -3.82 8.01
CA TYR A 299 6.72 -5.10 8.28
C TYR A 299 7.44 -5.64 7.05
N TYR A 300 6.96 -5.34 5.84
CA TYR A 300 7.67 -5.67 4.60
C TYR A 300 8.97 -4.88 4.48
N TRP A 301 8.96 -3.57 4.75
CA TRP A 301 10.20 -2.79 4.78
C TRP A 301 11.18 -3.31 5.82
N THR A 302 10.66 -3.74 6.97
CA THR A 302 11.45 -4.40 8.01
C THR A 302 12.08 -5.70 7.48
N LEU A 303 11.34 -6.53 6.72
CA LEU A 303 11.89 -7.74 6.07
C LEU A 303 13.03 -7.42 5.10
N GLN A 304 12.90 -6.35 4.32
CA GLN A 304 13.92 -5.95 3.35
C GLN A 304 15.20 -5.44 4.02
N LEU A 305 15.04 -4.61 5.06
CA LEU A 305 16.12 -3.85 5.68
C LEU A 305 16.80 -4.58 6.84
N ALA A 306 16.10 -5.51 7.51
CA ALA A 306 16.63 -6.16 8.69
C ALA A 306 17.74 -7.18 8.38
N PRO A 307 18.77 -7.28 9.24
CA PRO A 307 19.77 -8.35 9.16
C PRO A 307 19.12 -9.74 9.24
N GLU A 308 19.69 -10.71 8.52
CA GLU A 308 19.14 -12.08 8.41
C GLU A 308 18.75 -12.71 9.74
N ARG A 309 19.61 -12.56 10.75
CA ARG A 309 19.41 -13.14 12.08
C ARG A 309 18.13 -12.67 12.79
N TYR A 310 17.72 -11.42 12.59
CA TYR A 310 16.59 -10.81 13.32
C TYR A 310 15.39 -10.50 12.42
N ARG A 311 15.52 -10.70 11.10
CA ARG A 311 14.55 -10.32 10.08
C ARG A 311 13.13 -10.76 10.40
N LYS A 312 12.94 -12.06 10.65
CA LYS A 312 11.61 -12.64 10.92
C LYS A 312 10.95 -12.05 12.16
N VAL A 313 11.70 -12.01 13.27
CA VAL A 313 11.19 -11.52 14.57
C VAL A 313 10.82 -10.04 14.47
N LEU A 314 11.72 -9.21 13.93
CA LEU A 314 11.48 -7.77 13.84
C LEU A 314 10.27 -7.47 12.96
N ALA A 315 10.15 -8.11 11.79
CA ALA A 315 8.99 -7.91 10.94
C ALA A 315 7.69 -8.38 11.61
N PHE A 316 7.70 -9.53 12.27
CA PHE A 316 6.53 -10.02 13.00
C PHE A 316 6.07 -9.07 14.11
N VAL A 317 7.02 -8.55 14.90
CA VAL A 317 6.77 -7.54 15.94
C VAL A 317 6.19 -6.27 15.32
N THR A 318 6.80 -5.76 14.24
CA THR A 318 6.30 -4.58 13.50
C THR A 318 4.87 -4.79 13.01
N ALA A 319 4.56 -5.96 12.45
CA ALA A 319 3.24 -6.29 11.92
C ALA A 319 2.16 -6.25 13.01
N LEU A 320 2.42 -6.88 14.17
CA LEU A 320 1.45 -6.89 15.27
C LEU A 320 1.29 -5.53 15.94
N PHE A 321 2.34 -4.73 16.08
CA PHE A 321 2.19 -3.36 16.59
C PHE A 321 1.34 -2.49 15.65
N SER A 322 1.57 -2.59 14.33
CA SER A 322 0.73 -1.91 13.32
C SER A 322 -0.74 -2.37 13.43
N TYR A 323 -0.97 -3.68 13.58
CA TYR A 323 -2.32 -4.23 13.67
C TYR A 323 -3.06 -3.85 14.95
N PHE A 324 -2.41 -3.89 16.12
CA PHE A 324 -3.01 -3.38 17.35
C PHE A 324 -3.33 -1.88 17.22
N GLY A 325 -2.42 -1.10 16.62
CA GLY A 325 -2.61 0.32 16.35
C GLY A 325 -3.86 0.62 15.51
N CYS A 326 -4.09 -0.12 14.42
CA CYS A 326 -5.26 0.11 13.57
C CYS A 326 -6.58 -0.31 14.23
N ILE A 327 -6.58 -1.44 14.96
CA ILE A 327 -7.77 -1.93 15.69
C ILE A 327 -8.16 -0.93 16.79
N PHE A 328 -7.18 -0.44 17.56
CA PHE A 328 -7.43 0.52 18.64
C PHE A 328 -7.92 1.87 18.10
N THR A 329 -7.39 2.30 16.95
CA THR A 329 -7.87 3.51 16.25
C THR A 329 -9.33 3.35 15.80
N CYS A 330 -9.71 2.21 15.22
CA CYS A 330 -11.09 1.96 14.80
C CYS A 330 -12.06 1.95 16.01
N ALA A 331 -11.66 1.35 17.13
CA ALA A 331 -12.42 1.41 18.39
C ALA A 331 -12.55 2.87 18.89
N SER A 332 -11.46 3.64 18.89
CA SER A 332 -11.48 5.06 19.28
C SER A 332 -12.52 5.84 18.48
N ILE A 333 -12.49 5.77 17.15
CA ILE A 333 -13.41 6.51 16.27
C ILE A 333 -14.86 6.08 16.51
N SER A 334 -15.11 4.78 16.69
CA SER A 334 -16.46 4.25 16.96
C SER A 334 -17.02 4.81 18.26
N SER A 335 -16.19 4.93 19.30
CA SER A 335 -16.60 5.53 20.57
C SER A 335 -16.86 7.03 20.48
N SER A 336 -16.04 7.77 19.71
CA SER A 336 -16.25 9.20 19.47
C SER A 336 -17.59 9.44 18.77
N LEU A 337 -17.90 8.65 17.72
CA LEU A 337 -19.18 8.73 17.02
C LEU A 337 -20.38 8.42 17.92
N ALA A 338 -20.28 7.38 18.75
CA ALA A 338 -21.33 7.02 19.69
C ALA A 338 -21.64 8.18 20.66
N ASN A 339 -20.60 8.82 21.19
CA ASN A 339 -20.74 9.97 22.10
C ASN A 339 -21.29 11.21 21.39
N SER A 340 -20.89 11.48 20.15
CA SER A 340 -21.44 12.57 19.35
C SER A 340 -22.94 12.44 19.11
N ILE A 341 -23.40 11.24 18.71
CA ILE A 341 -24.82 10.95 18.46
C ILE A 341 -25.64 11.09 19.74
N LEU A 342 -25.19 10.47 20.84
CA LEU A 342 -25.92 10.50 22.11
C LEU A 342 -25.98 11.90 22.72
N SER A 343 -24.91 12.70 22.59
CA SER A 343 -24.90 14.07 23.12
C SER A 343 -25.79 15.00 22.29
N SER A 344 -25.84 14.82 20.97
CA SER A 344 -26.80 15.53 20.11
C SER A 344 -28.24 15.22 20.48
N TYR A 345 -28.53 13.94 20.79
CA TYR A 345 -29.85 13.55 21.28
C TYR A 345 -30.17 14.18 22.64
N SER A 346 -29.21 14.17 23.58
CA SER A 346 -29.36 14.75 24.92
C SER A 346 -29.62 16.26 24.90
N LEU A 347 -28.97 17.03 24.00
CA LEU A 347 -29.18 18.48 23.88
C LEU A 347 -30.64 18.83 23.53
N ASN A 348 -31.27 17.99 22.71
CA ASN A 348 -32.64 18.15 22.24
C ASN A 348 -33.68 17.51 23.16
N ASN A 349 -33.28 16.62 24.07
CA ASN A 349 -34.15 15.90 24.99
C ASN A 349 -33.65 16.03 26.43
N PRO A 350 -34.01 17.12 27.16
CA PRO A 350 -33.47 17.39 28.50
C PRO A 350 -33.80 16.32 29.55
N SER A 351 -34.82 15.50 29.33
CA SER A 351 -35.20 14.39 30.21
C SER A 351 -34.33 13.14 30.03
N PHE A 352 -33.49 13.10 28.99
CA PHE A 352 -32.62 11.96 28.73
C PHE A 352 -31.38 12.01 29.64
N GLU A 353 -31.26 11.01 30.51
CA GLU A 353 -30.07 10.82 31.35
C GLU A 353 -29.05 9.95 30.60
N TYR A 354 -27.90 10.52 30.25
CA TYR A 354 -26.82 9.77 29.61
C TYR A 354 -26.27 8.70 30.57
N LYS A 355 -26.26 7.44 30.11
CA LYS A 355 -25.72 6.30 30.85
C LYS A 355 -24.67 5.61 30.01
N ARG A 356 -23.66 5.05 30.68
CA ARG A 356 -22.54 4.38 30.02
C ARG A 356 -22.95 3.25 29.06
N TYR A 357 -24.00 2.50 29.40
CA TYR A 357 -24.48 1.43 28.52
C TYR A 357 -25.13 1.98 27.24
N HIS A 358 -25.65 3.22 27.23
CA HIS A 358 -26.11 3.86 26.00
C HIS A 358 -24.96 3.97 25.00
N ALA A 359 -23.80 4.51 25.45
CA ALA A 359 -22.62 4.64 24.60
C ALA A 359 -22.04 3.30 24.16
N PHE A 360 -22.04 2.29 25.03
CA PHE A 360 -21.65 0.93 24.65
C PHE A 360 -22.56 0.35 23.56
N ILE A 361 -23.89 0.39 23.73
CA ILE A 361 -24.82 -0.15 22.73
C ILE A 361 -24.68 0.61 21.41
N THR A 362 -24.62 1.94 21.46
CA THR A 362 -24.45 2.77 20.26
C THR A 362 -23.10 2.47 19.57
N PHE A 363 -22.02 2.27 20.31
CA PHE A 363 -20.72 1.83 19.79
C PHE A 363 -20.85 0.52 19.01
N GLU A 364 -21.48 -0.52 19.59
CA GLU A 364 -21.61 -1.83 18.94
C GLU A 364 -22.49 -1.75 17.69
N VAL A 365 -23.59 -0.98 17.76
CA VAL A 365 -24.46 -0.74 16.60
C VAL A 365 -23.70 -0.04 15.48
N ILE A 366 -22.89 0.99 15.79
CA ILE A 366 -22.07 1.69 14.80
C ILE A 366 -21.03 0.76 14.19
N ASN A 367 -20.28 0.02 15.02
CA ASN A 367 -19.24 -0.91 14.57
C ASN A 367 -19.82 -1.95 13.59
N VAL A 368 -20.97 -2.53 13.92
CA VAL A 368 -21.66 -3.48 13.02
C VAL A 368 -22.22 -2.78 11.78
N ALA A 369 -22.95 -1.68 11.93
CA ALA A 369 -23.61 -1.00 10.81
C ALA A 369 -22.61 -0.45 9.79
N LEU A 370 -21.50 0.12 10.23
CA LEU A 370 -20.48 0.69 9.35
C LEU A 370 -19.58 -0.38 8.72
N SER A 371 -19.43 -1.54 9.36
CA SER A 371 -18.72 -2.68 8.77
C SER A 371 -19.34 -3.16 7.46
N VAL A 372 -20.66 -3.00 7.30
CA VAL A 372 -21.42 -3.46 6.13
C VAL A 372 -20.98 -2.76 4.83
N PHE A 373 -20.62 -1.48 4.90
CA PHE A 373 -20.12 -0.73 3.74
C PHE A 373 -18.79 -1.27 3.19
N ASN A 374 -18.00 -1.94 4.03
CA ASN A 374 -16.73 -2.53 3.65
C ASN A 374 -16.84 -3.93 3.03
N VAL A 375 -18.07 -4.43 2.81
CA VAL A 375 -18.31 -5.71 2.12
C VAL A 375 -18.44 -5.52 0.60
N TRP A 376 -18.80 -4.33 0.13
CA TRP A 376 -19.00 -4.05 -1.31
C TRP A 376 -17.92 -3.11 -1.88
N GLY A 377 -16.86 -3.69 -2.45
CA GLY A 377 -15.68 -2.97 -2.94
C GLY A 377 -15.96 -1.92 -4.01
N ARG A 378 -16.98 -2.14 -4.85
CA ARG A 378 -17.37 -1.21 -5.93
C ARG A 378 -17.72 0.20 -5.43
N TYR A 379 -18.30 0.33 -4.24
CA TYR A 379 -18.75 1.63 -3.73
C TYR A 379 -17.71 2.34 -2.87
N LEU A 380 -16.70 1.63 -2.36
CA LEU A 380 -15.67 2.20 -1.47
C LEU A 380 -14.96 3.42 -2.07
N PRO A 381 -14.52 3.44 -3.34
CA PRO A 381 -13.89 4.63 -3.94
C PRO A 381 -14.81 5.84 -3.95
N HIS A 382 -16.11 5.62 -4.21
CA HIS A 382 -17.11 6.67 -4.24
C HIS A 382 -17.42 7.19 -2.83
N ILE A 383 -17.55 6.30 -1.85
CA ILE A 383 -17.74 6.66 -0.44
C ILE A 383 -16.56 7.49 0.08
N ALA A 384 -15.33 7.03 -0.16
CA ALA A 384 -14.12 7.74 0.23
C ALA A 384 -14.08 9.14 -0.37
N THR A 385 -14.21 9.26 -1.69
CA THR A 385 -14.17 10.54 -2.40
C THR A 385 -15.28 11.49 -1.94
N SER A 386 -16.49 10.97 -1.71
CA SER A 386 -17.61 11.76 -1.17
C SER A 386 -17.31 12.22 0.25
N GLY A 387 -16.72 11.38 1.08
CA GLY A 387 -16.30 11.71 2.43
C GLY A 387 -15.28 12.84 2.52
N LEU A 388 -14.31 12.88 1.60
CA LEU A 388 -13.37 14.00 1.49
C LEU A 388 -14.13 15.33 1.30
N TRP A 389 -15.09 15.37 0.37
CA TRP A 389 -15.87 16.58 0.12
C TRP A 389 -16.83 16.91 1.26
N ILE A 390 -17.50 15.92 1.85
CA ILE A 390 -18.33 16.09 3.05
C ILE A 390 -17.52 16.71 4.18
N SER A 391 -16.29 16.23 4.41
CA SER A 391 -15.39 16.77 5.42
C SER A 391 -15.00 18.21 5.13
N LEU A 392 -14.58 18.53 3.90
CA LEU A 392 -14.13 19.88 3.54
C LEU A 392 -15.28 20.89 3.55
N ILE A 393 -16.46 20.51 3.05
CA ILE A 393 -17.67 21.33 3.11
C ILE A 393 -18.11 21.50 4.57
N GLY A 394 -18.11 20.41 5.36
CA GLY A 394 -18.43 20.44 6.78
C GLY A 394 -17.52 21.38 7.56
N PHE A 395 -16.21 21.33 7.32
CA PHE A 395 -15.22 22.26 7.87
C PHE A 395 -15.57 23.71 7.54
N VAL A 396 -15.77 24.03 6.26
CA VAL A 396 -16.05 25.42 5.83
C VAL A 396 -17.37 25.93 6.40
N VAL A 397 -18.43 25.13 6.31
CA VAL A 397 -19.77 25.50 6.80
C VAL A 397 -19.73 25.71 8.31
N THR A 398 -19.22 24.76 9.08
CA THR A 398 -19.18 24.87 10.55
C THR A 398 -18.33 26.05 11.00
N MET A 399 -17.16 26.26 10.39
CA MET A 399 -16.29 27.39 10.70
C MET A 399 -16.95 28.74 10.40
N ILE A 400 -17.50 28.92 9.18
CA ILE A 400 -18.13 30.18 8.77
C ILE A 400 -19.38 30.45 9.59
N THR A 401 -20.23 29.45 9.82
CA THR A 401 -21.45 29.63 10.62
C THR A 401 -21.12 30.02 12.05
N CYS A 402 -20.14 29.37 12.70
CA CYS A 402 -19.76 29.73 14.07
C CYS A 402 -19.23 31.16 14.15
N LEU A 403 -18.35 31.56 13.22
CA LEU A 403 -17.83 32.93 13.16
C LEU A 403 -18.96 33.94 12.92
N ALA A 404 -19.80 33.72 11.90
CA ALA A 404 -20.88 34.62 11.55
C ALA A 404 -21.89 34.80 12.70
N CYS A 405 -22.29 33.71 13.36
CA CYS A 405 -23.21 33.77 14.49
C CYS A 405 -22.57 34.39 15.75
N SER A 406 -21.25 34.28 15.91
CA SER A 406 -20.51 34.83 17.05
C SER A 406 -20.04 36.28 16.84
N SER A 407 -20.41 36.91 15.73
CA SER A 407 -20.06 38.31 15.43
C SER A 407 -20.39 39.25 16.60
N GLY A 408 -19.40 40.05 17.00
CA GLY A 408 -19.50 40.95 18.16
C GLY A 408 -19.34 40.29 19.53
N ARG A 409 -19.12 38.97 19.60
CA ARG A 409 -18.96 38.20 20.85
C ARG A 409 -17.70 37.33 20.85
N TYR A 410 -16.70 37.68 20.05
CA TYR A 410 -15.47 36.90 19.99
C TYR A 410 -14.65 37.01 21.27
N ASN A 411 -13.96 35.94 21.62
CA ASN A 411 -12.91 35.99 22.63
C ASN A 411 -11.75 36.90 22.20
N SER A 412 -10.94 37.30 23.17
CA SER A 412 -9.74 38.09 22.89
C SER A 412 -8.65 37.24 22.21
N GLY A 413 -7.80 37.88 21.41
CA GLY A 413 -6.61 37.21 20.88
C GLY A 413 -5.67 36.69 21.97
N SER A 414 -5.64 37.35 23.14
CA SER A 414 -4.87 36.88 24.30
C SER A 414 -5.37 35.53 24.81
N PHE A 415 -6.69 35.30 24.82
CA PHE A 415 -7.26 34.01 25.21
C PHE A 415 -6.81 32.90 24.25
N VAL A 416 -6.85 33.16 22.94
CA VAL A 416 -6.54 32.13 21.93
C VAL A 416 -5.05 31.81 21.85
N PHE A 417 -4.18 32.83 21.96
CA PHE A 417 -2.75 32.67 21.66
C PHE A 417 -1.82 32.72 22.87
N SER A 418 -2.26 33.24 24.01
CA SER A 418 -1.36 33.53 25.13
C SER A 418 -1.80 32.97 26.48
N ASP A 419 -3.11 32.77 26.68
CA ASP A 419 -3.63 32.34 27.97
C ASP A 419 -3.38 30.85 28.21
N PHE A 420 -2.62 30.55 29.26
CA PHE A 420 -2.34 29.18 29.70
C PHE A 420 -2.97 28.98 31.08
N THR A 421 -4.14 28.34 31.06
CA THR A 421 -4.87 27.88 32.23
C THR A 421 -4.90 26.35 32.23
N THR A 422 -4.72 25.76 33.41
CA THR A 422 -4.76 24.31 33.56
C THR A 422 -5.44 23.95 34.86
N ILE A 423 -6.32 22.96 34.80
CA ILE A 423 -7.04 22.39 35.95
C ILE A 423 -6.56 20.96 36.24
N THR A 424 -5.44 20.55 35.64
CA THR A 424 -4.92 19.18 35.75
C THR A 424 -4.24 18.89 37.09
N GLY A 425 -3.97 19.90 37.92
CA GLY A 425 -3.26 19.72 39.19
C GLY A 425 -1.77 19.40 39.05
N TRP A 426 -1.18 19.51 37.86
CA TRP A 426 0.27 19.45 37.68
C TRP A 426 0.91 20.81 38.04
N ASP A 427 1.84 20.82 38.99
CA ASP A 427 2.54 22.04 39.42
C ASP A 427 3.35 22.69 38.28
N ASN A 428 3.92 21.86 37.40
CA ASN A 428 4.70 22.32 36.26
C ASN A 428 3.81 22.51 35.02
N LYS A 429 3.56 23.77 34.67
CA LYS A 429 2.77 24.17 33.47
C LYS A 429 3.30 23.56 32.17
N ALA A 430 4.62 23.50 31.98
CA ALA A 430 5.21 22.92 30.78
C ALA A 430 4.96 21.41 30.70
N LEU A 431 4.97 20.71 31.83
CA LEU A 431 4.63 19.29 31.88
C LEU A 431 3.15 19.05 31.59
N SER A 432 2.25 19.90 32.11
CA SER A 432 0.82 19.84 31.77
C SER A 432 0.58 20.04 30.27
N PHE A 433 1.29 21.00 29.65
CA PHE A 433 1.24 21.21 28.20
C PHE A 433 1.69 19.95 27.45
N ILE A 434 2.84 19.38 27.83
CA ILE A 434 3.42 18.18 27.20
C ILE A 434 2.47 16.98 27.29
N ILE A 435 1.87 16.73 28.46
CA ILE A 435 0.94 15.61 28.65
C ILE A 435 -0.33 15.80 27.81
N GLY A 436 -0.84 17.03 27.72
CA GLY A 436 -2.02 17.32 26.91
C GLY A 436 -1.76 17.30 25.40
N LEU A 437 -0.50 17.23 24.93
CA LEU A 437 -0.18 17.07 23.50
C LEU A 437 -0.82 15.82 22.87
N ILE A 438 -1.32 14.86 23.65
CA ILE A 438 -2.05 13.72 23.08
C ILE A 438 -3.13 14.16 22.08
N SER A 439 -3.86 15.23 22.40
CA SER A 439 -5.03 15.68 21.64
C SER A 439 -4.65 16.13 20.23
N PRO A 440 -3.70 17.08 20.05
CA PRO A 440 -3.25 17.45 18.71
C PRO A 440 -2.48 16.33 17.99
N ILE A 441 -1.85 15.40 18.72
CA ILE A 441 -1.14 14.26 18.09
C ILE A 441 -2.13 13.26 17.48
N TRP A 442 -3.25 13.00 18.17
CA TRP A 442 -4.28 12.08 17.70
C TRP A 442 -4.83 12.46 16.31
N CYS A 443 -4.84 13.76 15.99
CA CYS A 443 -5.33 14.32 14.72
C CYS A 443 -4.56 13.82 13.48
N PHE A 444 -3.38 13.24 13.68
CA PHE A 444 -2.52 12.72 12.62
C PHE A 444 -2.25 11.21 12.78
N ALA A 445 -3.02 10.49 13.59
CA ALA A 445 -2.88 9.04 13.72
C ALA A 445 -3.31 8.32 12.43
N GLY A 446 -2.65 7.20 12.08
CA GLY A 446 -3.00 6.37 10.93
C GLY A 446 -2.46 6.86 9.57
N LEU A 447 -1.31 7.55 9.55
CA LEU A 447 -0.68 8.06 8.31
C LEU A 447 -0.32 6.97 7.31
N ASP A 448 -0.15 5.73 7.77
CA ASP A 448 0.14 4.57 6.94
C ASP A 448 -1.08 3.96 6.25
N SER A 449 -2.30 4.44 6.49
CA SER A 449 -3.51 3.88 5.87
C SER A 449 -3.43 3.79 4.34
N ALA A 450 -2.88 4.82 3.68
CA ALA A 450 -2.66 4.82 2.24
C ALA A 450 -1.67 3.75 1.76
N VAL A 451 -0.71 3.34 2.61
CA VAL A 451 0.29 2.30 2.32
C VAL A 451 -0.39 0.97 2.07
N HIS A 452 -1.46 0.68 2.78
CA HIS A 452 -2.16 -0.61 2.67
C HIS A 452 -3.12 -0.68 1.48
N MET A 453 -3.19 0.38 0.66
CA MET A 453 -3.99 0.45 -0.57
C MET A 453 -3.15 0.20 -1.84
N VAL A 454 -1.92 -0.31 -1.69
CA VAL A 454 -1.04 -0.63 -2.85
C VAL A 454 -1.73 -1.56 -3.83
N ASP A 455 -2.46 -2.57 -3.35
CA ASP A 455 -3.11 -3.55 -4.22
C ASP A 455 -4.34 -2.98 -4.94
N ASP A 456 -5.05 -2.05 -4.31
CA ASP A 456 -6.19 -1.35 -4.90
C ASP A 456 -5.76 -0.35 -6.01
N LEU A 457 -4.51 0.14 -5.95
CA LEU A 457 -3.94 1.15 -6.87
C LEU A 457 -2.97 0.55 -7.91
N GLY A 458 -2.25 -0.50 -7.55
CA GLY A 458 -1.14 -1.10 -8.29
C GLY A 458 0.24 -0.55 -7.93
N VAL A 459 1.24 -1.45 -7.89
CA VAL A 459 2.63 -1.18 -7.46
C VAL A 459 3.27 0.01 -8.18
N LYS A 460 3.16 0.07 -9.52
CA LYS A 460 3.78 1.15 -10.34
C LYS A 460 3.29 2.53 -9.93
N ALA A 461 1.98 2.69 -9.77
CA ALA A 461 1.38 3.94 -9.32
C ALA A 461 1.65 4.20 -7.83
N GLY A 462 1.66 3.15 -7.00
CA GLY A 462 1.96 3.21 -5.58
C GLY A 462 3.31 3.85 -5.24
N LYS A 463 4.35 3.59 -6.06
CA LYS A 463 5.70 4.16 -5.85
C LYS A 463 5.72 5.69 -5.77
N VAL A 464 4.75 6.35 -6.42
CA VAL A 464 4.71 7.82 -6.58
C VAL A 464 3.49 8.43 -5.88
N LEU A 465 2.32 7.83 -6.02
CA LEU A 465 1.08 8.42 -5.52
C LEU A 465 0.91 8.25 -4.00
N ILE A 466 1.35 7.13 -3.41
CA ILE A 466 1.19 6.92 -1.96
C ILE A 466 2.04 7.92 -1.16
N PRO A 467 3.35 8.14 -1.45
CA PRO A 467 4.12 9.18 -0.77
C PRO A 467 3.45 10.56 -0.82
N ARG A 468 2.91 10.93 -2.00
CA ARG A 468 2.18 12.19 -2.18
C ARG A 468 0.91 12.24 -1.34
N ALA A 469 0.12 11.16 -1.32
CA ALA A 469 -1.12 11.09 -0.54
C ALA A 469 -0.86 11.26 0.97
N VAL A 470 0.18 10.60 1.50
CA VAL A 470 0.56 10.71 2.93
C VAL A 470 0.99 12.14 3.27
N LEU A 471 1.82 12.78 2.44
CA LEU A 471 2.24 14.19 2.63
C LEU A 471 1.07 15.17 2.55
N CYS A 472 0.24 15.05 1.50
CA CYS A 472 -0.93 15.89 1.33
C CYS A 472 -1.92 15.73 2.49
N THR A 473 -2.03 14.54 3.06
CA THR A 473 -2.88 14.26 4.23
C THR A 473 -2.43 15.08 5.43
N VAL A 474 -1.13 15.08 5.75
CA VAL A 474 -0.59 15.88 6.86
C VAL A 474 -0.75 17.37 6.60
N ILE A 475 -0.41 17.85 5.41
CA ILE A 475 -0.46 19.28 5.08
C ILE A 475 -1.91 19.80 5.14
N LEU A 476 -2.85 19.12 4.47
CA LEU A 476 -4.25 19.54 4.46
C LEU A 476 -4.90 19.35 5.84
N GLY A 477 -4.56 18.28 6.54
CA GLY A 477 -4.99 18.04 7.92
C GLY A 477 -4.55 19.15 8.86
N PHE A 478 -3.28 19.58 8.79
CA PHE A 478 -2.77 20.70 9.57
C PHE A 478 -3.48 22.02 9.22
N LEU A 479 -3.58 22.36 7.93
CA LEU A 479 -4.22 23.61 7.50
C LEU A 479 -5.68 23.71 7.95
N THR A 480 -6.44 22.62 7.80
CA THR A 480 -7.84 22.56 8.23
C THR A 480 -7.98 22.60 9.74
N ALA A 481 -7.24 21.75 10.48
CA ALA A 481 -7.33 21.70 11.93
C ALA A 481 -6.86 23.00 12.61
N PHE A 482 -5.79 23.61 12.11
CA PHE A 482 -5.25 24.85 12.66
C PHE A 482 -6.21 26.02 12.42
N ALA A 483 -6.65 26.24 11.18
CA ALA A 483 -7.59 27.31 10.86
C ALA A 483 -8.91 27.14 11.61
N TYR A 484 -9.42 25.90 11.68
CA TYR A 484 -10.63 25.57 12.43
C TYR A 484 -10.50 25.87 13.91
N SER A 485 -9.43 25.39 14.55
CA SER A 485 -9.22 25.56 16.00
C SER A 485 -9.12 27.03 16.39
N VAL A 486 -8.39 27.83 15.60
CA VAL A 486 -8.31 29.29 15.81
C VAL A 486 -9.71 29.90 15.77
N ALA A 487 -10.47 29.63 14.71
CA ALA A 487 -11.82 30.18 14.54
C ALA A 487 -12.78 29.77 15.67
N ILE A 488 -12.77 28.50 16.06
CA ILE A 488 -13.69 27.97 17.09
C ILE A 488 -13.34 28.48 18.48
N PHE A 489 -12.05 28.63 18.85
CA PHE A 489 -11.70 29.22 20.14
C PHE A 489 -12.06 30.71 20.24
N PHE A 490 -12.05 31.44 19.13
CA PHE A 490 -12.63 32.79 19.09
C PHE A 490 -14.15 32.79 19.37
N CYS A 491 -14.86 31.69 19.12
CA CYS A 491 -16.30 31.58 19.34
C CYS A 491 -16.69 30.97 20.71
N ALA A 492 -15.74 30.40 21.46
CA ALA A 492 -16.00 29.66 22.71
C ALA A 492 -16.18 30.58 23.93
N THR A 493 -17.37 31.16 24.11
CA THR A 493 -17.58 32.24 25.10
C THR A 493 -17.58 31.80 26.56
N ASP A 494 -18.04 30.58 26.88
CA ASP A 494 -18.01 30.05 28.25
C ASP A 494 -17.17 28.77 28.30
N VAL A 495 -15.93 28.93 28.74
CA VAL A 495 -14.91 27.87 28.77
C VAL A 495 -15.22 26.84 29.86
N SER A 496 -15.83 27.26 30.97
CA SER A 496 -16.15 26.36 32.08
C SER A 496 -17.25 25.38 31.66
N GLU A 497 -18.30 25.89 31.01
CA GLU A 497 -19.36 25.05 30.45
C GLU A 497 -18.82 24.05 29.41
N VAL A 498 -17.86 24.48 28.58
CA VAL A 498 -17.25 23.62 27.55
C VAL A 498 -16.40 22.50 28.14
N VAL A 499 -15.70 22.74 29.25
CA VAL A 499 -14.89 21.73 29.93
C VAL A 499 -15.76 20.72 30.70
N GLU A 500 -16.86 21.19 31.28
CA GLU A 500 -17.78 20.34 32.05
C GLU A 500 -18.75 19.53 31.18
N SER A 501 -18.92 19.92 29.91
CA SER A 501 -19.87 19.24 29.03
C SER A 501 -19.38 17.88 28.54
N SER A 502 -20.33 16.97 28.29
CA SER A 502 -20.05 15.64 27.73
C SER A 502 -19.57 15.69 26.27
N LEU A 503 -19.90 16.77 25.55
CA LEU A 503 -19.44 17.00 24.17
C LEU A 503 -19.08 18.48 23.95
N PRO A 504 -17.83 18.85 24.24
CA PRO A 504 -17.34 20.23 24.20
C PRO A 504 -17.63 20.97 22.89
N LEU A 505 -17.47 20.30 21.74
CA LEU A 505 -17.70 20.91 20.43
C LEU A 505 -19.16 21.35 20.23
N LEU A 506 -20.11 20.48 20.57
CA LEU A 506 -21.53 20.78 20.45
C LEU A 506 -21.95 21.93 21.37
N THR A 507 -21.35 22.01 22.57
CA THR A 507 -21.52 23.17 23.46
C THR A 507 -21.04 24.45 22.80
N ILE A 508 -19.86 24.45 22.16
CA ILE A 508 -19.36 25.64 21.44
C ILE A 508 -20.27 26.00 20.26
N PHE A 509 -20.78 25.01 19.51
CA PHE A 509 -21.78 25.26 18.45
C PHE A 509 -23.05 25.91 19.00
N TYR A 510 -23.51 25.47 20.18
CA TYR A 510 -24.65 26.09 20.85
C TYR A 510 -24.35 27.50 21.36
N GLN A 511 -23.18 27.74 21.96
CA GLN A 511 -22.75 29.09 22.38
C GLN A 511 -22.64 30.07 21.19
N SER A 512 -22.17 29.55 20.04
CA SER A 512 -22.02 30.30 18.80
C SER A 512 -23.39 30.66 18.21
N THR A 513 -24.23 29.66 17.98
CA THR A 513 -25.51 29.80 17.26
C THR A 513 -26.67 30.28 18.12
N ARG A 514 -26.61 30.05 19.45
CA ARG A 514 -27.71 30.22 20.42
C ARG A 514 -29.01 29.52 20.00
N ASN A 515 -28.91 28.49 19.16
CA ASN A 515 -30.04 27.76 18.62
C ASN A 515 -29.71 26.27 18.59
N LYS A 516 -30.50 25.46 19.32
CA LYS A 516 -30.27 24.01 19.44
C LYS A 516 -30.33 23.29 18.10
N ALA A 517 -31.27 23.67 17.22
CA ALA A 517 -31.41 23.05 15.91
C ALA A 517 -30.21 23.36 15.01
N ALA A 518 -29.74 24.62 15.01
CA ALA A 518 -28.55 25.01 14.27
C ALA A 518 -27.28 24.32 14.79
N ALA A 519 -27.09 24.28 16.12
CA ALA A 519 -25.96 23.57 16.73
C ALA A 519 -25.97 22.07 16.40
N THR A 520 -27.14 21.44 16.48
CA THR A 520 -27.32 20.03 16.11
C THR A 520 -27.04 19.79 14.63
N PHE A 521 -27.47 20.69 13.74
CA PHE A 521 -27.15 20.60 12.32
C PHE A 521 -25.65 20.65 12.05
N LEU A 522 -24.92 21.55 12.73
CA LEU A 522 -23.45 21.61 12.63
C LEU A 522 -22.78 20.33 13.13
N GLU A 523 -23.27 19.75 14.23
CA GLU A 523 -22.78 18.46 14.74
C GLU A 523 -23.15 17.27 13.86
N VAL A 524 -24.26 17.32 13.13
CA VAL A 524 -24.56 16.29 12.12
C VAL A 524 -23.50 16.27 11.00
N LEU A 525 -22.95 17.43 10.63
CA LEU A 525 -21.86 17.49 9.62
C LEU A 525 -20.56 16.84 10.14
N THR A 526 -20.24 17.01 11.42
CA THR A 526 -19.07 16.36 12.06
C THR A 526 -19.31 14.85 12.19
N ILE A 527 -20.52 14.42 12.55
CA ILE A 527 -20.93 13.00 12.61
C ILE A 527 -20.83 12.34 11.23
N LEU A 528 -21.36 12.97 10.17
CA LEU A 528 -21.27 12.45 8.80
C LEU A 528 -19.81 12.26 8.37
N THR A 529 -18.95 13.22 8.73
CA THR A 529 -17.52 13.13 8.49
C THR A 529 -16.88 11.98 9.27
N GLY A 530 -17.21 11.84 10.55
CA GLY A 530 -16.75 10.74 11.40
C GLY A 530 -17.19 9.36 10.91
N ILE A 531 -18.40 9.24 10.33
CA ILE A 531 -18.87 7.99 9.71
C ILE A 531 -17.95 7.55 8.58
N VAL A 532 -17.54 8.47 7.70
CA VAL A 532 -16.62 8.14 6.60
C VAL A 532 -15.21 7.84 7.11
N CYS A 533 -14.75 8.54 8.15
CA CYS A 533 -13.51 8.23 8.86
C CYS A 533 -13.54 6.79 9.40
N ASN A 534 -14.64 6.38 10.04
CA ASN A 534 -14.81 5.05 10.61
C ASN A 534 -14.86 3.95 9.53
N ILE A 535 -15.58 4.19 8.42
CA ILE A 535 -15.59 3.29 7.26
C ILE A 535 -14.16 3.11 6.71
N SER A 536 -13.38 4.19 6.64
CA SER A 536 -11.97 4.15 6.20
C SER A 536 -11.08 3.38 7.18
N ALA A 537 -11.33 3.49 8.49
CA ALA A 537 -10.64 2.72 9.52
C ALA A 537 -10.92 1.21 9.38
N HIS A 538 -12.17 0.84 9.08
CA HIS A 538 -12.53 -0.54 8.76
C HIS A 538 -11.79 -1.06 7.52
N THR A 539 -11.71 -0.27 6.44
CA THR A 539 -10.95 -0.66 5.24
C THR A 539 -9.48 -0.88 5.59
N TRP A 540 -8.88 0.03 6.36
CA TRP A 540 -7.48 -0.03 6.77
C TRP A 540 -7.17 -1.29 7.59
N GLN A 541 -7.90 -1.53 8.69
CA GLN A 541 -7.66 -2.72 9.53
C GLN A 541 -7.91 -4.04 8.79
N ALA A 542 -8.85 -4.06 7.82
CA ALA A 542 -9.10 -5.24 7.00
C ALA A 542 -7.91 -5.55 6.08
N ARG A 543 -7.31 -4.52 5.46
CA ARG A 543 -6.13 -4.67 4.58
C ARG A 543 -4.87 -5.08 5.35
N VAL A 544 -4.66 -4.50 6.54
CA VAL A 544 -3.56 -4.91 7.43
C VAL A 544 -3.72 -6.37 7.85
N CYS A 545 -4.91 -6.77 8.33
CA CYS A 545 -5.18 -8.15 8.70
C CYS A 545 -5.00 -9.13 7.54
N TRP A 546 -5.46 -8.77 6.35
CA TRP A 546 -5.37 -9.61 5.16
C TRP A 546 -3.92 -9.83 4.70
N THR A 547 -3.13 -8.75 4.60
CA THR A 547 -1.71 -8.86 4.22
C THR A 547 -0.92 -9.66 5.25
N MET A 548 -1.17 -9.43 6.54
CA MET A 548 -0.59 -10.24 7.62
C MET A 548 -0.99 -11.71 7.53
N ALA A 549 -2.24 -11.98 7.18
CA ALA A 549 -2.71 -13.34 6.98
C ALA A 549 -1.97 -14.03 5.83
N GLY A 550 -1.67 -13.31 4.75
CA GLY A 550 -0.86 -13.78 3.62
C GLY A 550 0.55 -14.22 4.04
N SER A 551 1.17 -13.50 4.97
CA SER A 551 2.49 -13.86 5.54
C SER A 551 2.43 -14.91 6.66
N GLU A 552 1.27 -15.55 6.87
CA GLU A 552 1.05 -16.50 7.98
C GLU A 552 1.44 -15.89 9.34
N ALA A 553 1.11 -14.60 9.56
CA ALA A 553 1.42 -13.89 10.80
C ALA A 553 0.31 -14.01 11.86
N LEU A 554 -0.88 -14.50 11.49
CA LEU A 554 -2.04 -14.59 12.38
C LEU A 554 -2.55 -16.04 12.50
N PRO A 555 -3.15 -16.42 13.64
CA PRO A 555 -3.87 -17.68 13.73
C PRO A 555 -5.06 -17.67 12.76
N GLY A 556 -5.31 -18.79 12.08
CA GLY A 556 -6.39 -18.86 11.09
C GLY A 556 -6.10 -18.16 9.75
N SER A 557 -4.83 -17.80 9.48
CA SER A 557 -4.37 -17.20 8.22
C SER A 557 -4.93 -17.87 6.96
N LYS A 558 -5.09 -19.19 6.95
CA LYS A 558 -5.73 -19.97 5.85
C LYS A 558 -7.10 -19.41 5.44
N TYR A 559 -7.90 -18.92 6.39
CA TYR A 559 -9.22 -18.35 6.15
C TYR A 559 -9.16 -16.84 5.97
N LEU A 560 -8.34 -16.16 6.76
CA LEU A 560 -8.23 -14.70 6.76
C LEU A 560 -7.63 -14.13 5.47
N LYS A 561 -6.75 -14.90 4.79
CA LYS A 561 -6.12 -14.47 3.52
C LYS A 561 -7.03 -14.60 2.30
N GLN A 562 -8.16 -15.30 2.42
CA GLN A 562 -9.05 -15.56 1.29
C GLN A 562 -9.77 -14.30 0.85
N ILE A 563 -9.78 -14.05 -0.46
CA ILE A 563 -10.57 -13.00 -1.09
C ILE A 563 -11.90 -13.59 -1.54
N HIS A 564 -12.99 -12.90 -1.21
CA HIS A 564 -14.32 -13.38 -1.54
C HIS A 564 -14.61 -13.27 -3.05
N PRO A 565 -15.08 -14.33 -3.74
CA PRO A 565 -15.15 -14.37 -5.20
C PRO A 565 -16.03 -13.29 -5.85
N ARG A 566 -17.14 -12.91 -5.21
CA ARG A 566 -18.10 -11.93 -5.75
C ARG A 566 -17.73 -10.49 -5.45
N THR A 567 -17.25 -10.23 -4.25
CA THR A 567 -16.97 -8.86 -3.77
C THR A 567 -15.53 -8.45 -4.02
N LYS A 568 -14.64 -9.40 -4.34
CA LYS A 568 -13.21 -9.19 -4.57
C LYS A 568 -12.54 -8.45 -3.40
N LEU A 569 -12.97 -8.76 -2.17
CA LEU A 569 -12.47 -8.19 -0.92
C LEU A 569 -12.16 -9.29 0.12
N PRO A 570 -11.24 -9.04 1.07
CA PRO A 570 -10.91 -9.97 2.14
C PRO A 570 -11.94 -9.90 3.29
N VAL A 571 -13.16 -10.37 3.01
CA VAL A 571 -14.31 -10.26 3.92
C VAL A 571 -14.06 -10.97 5.26
N ASN A 572 -13.34 -12.08 5.28
CA ASN A 572 -13.00 -12.80 6.51
C ASN A 572 -12.08 -11.98 7.42
N ALA A 573 -11.04 -11.36 6.85
CA ALA A 573 -10.13 -10.47 7.59
C ALA A 573 -10.88 -9.25 8.16
N HIS A 574 -11.81 -8.70 7.38
CA HIS A 574 -12.65 -7.56 7.81
C HIS A 574 -13.54 -7.91 9.00
N PHE A 575 -14.28 -9.03 8.94
CA PHE A 575 -15.13 -9.43 10.06
C PHE A 575 -14.33 -9.85 11.29
N PHE A 576 -13.17 -10.46 11.11
CA PHE A 576 -12.28 -10.76 12.23
C PHE A 576 -11.81 -9.48 12.94
N SER A 577 -11.32 -8.48 12.20
CA SER A 577 -10.94 -7.19 12.78
C SER A 577 -12.13 -6.48 13.44
N THR A 578 -13.32 -6.52 12.83
CA THR A 578 -14.55 -5.92 13.37
C THR A 578 -14.99 -6.60 14.68
N PHE A 579 -14.81 -7.92 14.77
CA PHE A 579 -15.05 -8.69 15.99
C PHE A 579 -14.08 -8.31 17.12
N LEU A 580 -12.80 -8.09 16.81
CA LEU A 580 -11.84 -7.59 17.80
C LEU A 580 -12.19 -6.19 18.30
N VAL A 581 -12.69 -5.31 17.42
CA VAL A 581 -13.20 -3.98 17.82
C VAL A 581 -14.39 -4.10 18.77
N ALA A 582 -15.32 -5.03 18.53
CA ALA A 582 -16.44 -5.31 19.44
C ALA A 582 -15.96 -5.81 20.82
N ILE A 583 -14.96 -6.69 20.86
CA ILE A 583 -14.36 -7.12 22.14
C ILE A 583 -13.79 -5.93 22.92
N ILE A 584 -13.15 -4.99 22.24
CA ILE A 584 -12.63 -3.77 22.86
C ILE A 584 -13.79 -2.86 23.32
N GLY A 585 -14.89 -2.81 22.58
CA GLY A 585 -16.14 -2.17 23.00
C GLY A 585 -16.65 -2.70 24.35
N CYS A 586 -16.58 -4.00 24.60
CA CYS A 586 -16.92 -4.57 25.90
C CYS A 586 -16.05 -4.04 27.06
N ILE A 587 -14.78 -3.69 26.80
CA ILE A 587 -13.90 -3.04 27.79
C ILE A 587 -14.44 -1.65 28.13
N TYR A 588 -14.99 -0.92 27.15
CA TYR A 588 -15.65 0.37 27.37
C TYR A 588 -16.85 0.25 28.31
N MET A 589 -17.53 -0.90 28.40
CA MET A 589 -18.59 -1.13 29.39
C MET A 589 -18.02 -1.42 30.79
N GLY A 590 -16.88 -2.12 30.88
CA GLY A 590 -16.21 -2.47 32.14
C GLY A 590 -15.43 -1.32 32.79
N SER A 591 -14.45 -0.73 32.08
CA SER A 591 -13.68 0.46 32.54
C SER A 591 -13.39 1.49 31.42
N THR A 592 -13.87 2.73 31.57
CA THR A 592 -13.58 3.83 30.63
C THR A 592 -12.11 4.22 30.72
N THR A 593 -11.52 4.13 31.91
CA THR A 593 -10.08 4.34 32.14
C THR A 593 -9.24 3.32 31.37
N ALA A 594 -9.62 2.04 31.39
CA ALA A 594 -8.92 1.00 30.63
C ALA A 594 -9.08 1.20 29.12
N PHE A 595 -10.27 1.57 28.65
CA PHE A 595 -10.51 1.89 27.25
C PHE A 595 -9.72 3.10 26.78
N ASN A 596 -9.65 4.18 27.58
CA ASN A 596 -8.86 5.37 27.25
C ASN A 596 -7.35 5.07 27.19
N ALA A 597 -6.86 4.13 28.02
CA ALA A 597 -5.50 3.64 27.92
C ALA A 597 -5.25 2.92 26.57
N ILE A 598 -6.22 2.16 26.06
CA ILE A 598 -6.15 1.53 24.73
C ILE A 598 -6.11 2.60 23.62
N ILE A 599 -6.93 3.64 23.73
CA ILE A 599 -6.90 4.77 22.78
C ILE A 599 -5.52 5.43 22.78
N THR A 600 -4.96 5.69 23.97
CA THR A 600 -3.63 6.29 24.09
C THR A 600 -2.55 5.38 23.48
N ALA A 601 -2.70 4.06 23.64
CA ALA A 601 -1.77 3.10 23.08
C ALA A 601 -1.75 3.12 21.55
N CYS A 602 -2.86 3.43 20.87
CA CYS A 602 -2.91 3.37 19.40
C CYS A 602 -1.85 4.26 18.75
N ILE A 603 -1.68 5.50 19.24
CA ILE A 603 -0.70 6.46 18.74
C ILE A 603 0.71 5.88 18.89
N CYS A 604 1.04 5.42 20.09
CA CYS A 604 2.37 4.95 20.41
C CYS A 604 2.74 3.64 19.68
N LEU A 605 1.81 2.69 19.58
CA LEU A 605 2.06 1.43 18.90
C LEU A 605 2.28 1.63 17.39
N LEU A 606 1.53 2.55 16.75
CA LEU A 606 1.76 2.94 15.36
C LEU A 606 3.13 3.64 15.19
N LEU A 607 3.46 4.58 16.07
CA LEU A 607 4.77 5.26 16.02
C LEU A 607 5.94 4.27 16.19
N VAL A 608 5.79 3.27 17.06
CA VAL A 608 6.76 2.17 17.21
C VAL A 608 6.86 1.36 15.93
N SER A 609 5.74 1.00 15.30
CA SER A 609 5.76 0.22 14.05
C SER A 609 6.38 1.01 12.89
N TYR A 610 6.25 2.33 12.85
CA TYR A 610 6.94 3.20 11.88
C TYR A 610 8.44 3.33 12.17
N SER A 611 8.81 3.40 13.45
CA SER A 611 10.20 3.62 13.88
C SER A 611 11.12 2.43 13.64
N ILE A 612 10.61 1.20 13.70
CA ILE A 612 11.43 0.00 13.45
C ILE A 612 12.08 0.03 12.05
N PRO A 613 11.33 0.14 10.94
CA PRO A 613 11.94 0.25 9.62
C PRO A 613 12.70 1.58 9.42
N ALA A 614 12.33 2.68 10.10
CA ALA A 614 13.09 3.93 10.07
C ALA A 614 14.51 3.77 10.64
N ILE A 615 14.66 3.08 11.78
CA ILE A 615 15.96 2.75 12.39
C ILE A 615 16.80 1.91 11.42
N LEU A 616 16.18 0.92 10.78
CA LEU A 616 16.87 0.05 9.83
C LEU A 616 17.29 0.82 8.57
N LEU A 617 16.43 1.71 8.06
CA LEU A 617 16.74 2.58 6.93
C LEU A 617 17.96 3.44 7.24
N LEU A 618 18.01 4.09 8.42
CA LEU A 618 19.17 4.91 8.81
C LEU A 618 20.49 4.12 8.81
N LYS A 619 20.47 2.83 9.16
CA LYS A 619 21.68 1.98 9.15
C LYS A 619 22.17 1.66 7.75
N VAL A 620 21.27 1.52 6.77
CA VAL A 620 21.64 1.14 5.40
C VAL A 620 21.68 2.32 4.43
N ARG A 621 21.16 3.49 4.83
CA ARG A 621 20.97 4.67 3.97
C ARG A 621 22.22 5.08 3.20
N ASN A 622 23.38 5.04 3.86
CA ASN A 622 24.66 5.44 3.28
C ASN A 622 25.41 4.28 2.58
N ASN A 623 24.84 3.07 2.58
CA ASN A 623 25.48 1.84 2.09
C ASN A 623 24.77 1.30 0.84
N GLY A 624 24.63 2.13 -0.19
CA GLY A 624 24.07 1.68 -1.48
C GLY A 624 22.56 1.38 -1.46
N PHE A 625 21.80 2.04 -0.59
CA PHE A 625 20.34 1.89 -0.53
C PHE A 625 19.69 2.31 -1.87
N ALA A 626 18.99 1.38 -2.52
CA ALA A 626 18.24 1.65 -3.74
C ALA A 626 16.94 2.42 -3.42
N HIS A 627 17.00 3.74 -3.53
CA HIS A 627 15.88 4.61 -3.22
C HIS A 627 14.78 4.56 -4.30
N GLY A 628 13.55 4.88 -3.89
CA GLY A 628 12.44 5.09 -4.81
C GLY A 628 12.46 6.46 -5.50
N PRO A 629 11.48 6.72 -6.38
CA PRO A 629 11.27 8.05 -6.99
C PRO A 629 11.06 9.19 -5.98
N PHE A 630 10.51 8.89 -4.80
CA PHE A 630 10.41 9.85 -3.70
C PHE A 630 11.56 9.65 -2.72
N TRP A 631 12.47 10.62 -2.68
CA TRP A 631 13.66 10.61 -1.82
C TRP A 631 14.05 12.02 -1.41
N CYS A 632 14.18 12.28 -0.11
CA CYS A 632 14.44 13.62 0.41
C CYS A 632 15.91 13.82 0.85
N GLY A 633 16.80 12.88 0.56
CA GLY A 633 18.24 13.03 0.81
C GLY A 633 18.57 13.39 2.27
N LYS A 634 19.21 14.55 2.48
CA LYS A 634 19.57 15.04 3.83
C LYS A 634 18.35 15.40 4.68
N LEU A 635 17.31 16.00 4.07
CA LEU A 635 16.08 16.32 4.78
C LEU A 635 15.34 15.05 5.21
N GLY A 636 15.34 14.02 4.35
CA GLY A 636 14.82 12.69 4.69
C GLY A 636 15.58 12.03 5.84
N TYR A 637 16.91 12.15 5.88
CA TYR A 637 17.71 11.67 7.01
C TYR A 637 17.29 12.34 8.34
N VAL A 638 17.13 13.66 8.34
CA VAL A 638 16.67 14.41 9.51
C VAL A 638 15.26 13.97 9.92
N ALA A 639 14.35 13.86 8.96
CA ALA A 639 12.98 13.38 9.21
C ALA A 639 12.96 11.98 9.85
N ASN A 640 13.77 11.05 9.35
CA ASN A 640 13.89 9.69 9.89
C ASN A 640 14.39 9.69 11.34
N VAL A 641 15.38 10.53 11.68
CA VAL A 641 15.85 10.69 13.06
C VAL A 641 14.76 11.29 13.94
N LEU A 642 14.10 12.35 13.48
CA LEU A 642 13.04 13.02 14.24
C LEU A 642 11.83 12.10 14.48
N THR A 643 11.46 11.25 13.51
CA THR A 643 10.42 10.21 13.68
C THR A 643 10.73 9.29 14.87
N ILE A 644 11.99 8.86 15.02
CA ILE A 644 12.41 7.97 16.12
C ILE A 644 12.40 8.73 17.45
N LEU A 645 12.97 9.94 17.49
CA LEU A 645 12.98 10.76 18.71
C LEU A 645 11.56 11.12 19.16
N TRP A 646 10.68 11.43 18.21
CA TRP A 646 9.27 11.69 18.46
C TRP A 646 8.54 10.47 19.03
N THR A 647 8.84 9.28 18.50
CA THR A 647 8.29 8.03 19.03
C THR A 647 8.71 7.81 20.48
N LEU A 648 9.99 8.02 20.82
CA LEU A 648 10.49 7.92 22.20
C LEU A 648 9.82 8.96 23.11
N PHE A 649 9.68 10.19 22.64
CA PHE A 649 8.98 11.24 23.36
C PHE A 649 7.53 10.83 23.66
N CYS A 650 6.77 10.40 22.66
CA CYS A 650 5.37 9.99 22.83
C CYS A 650 5.23 8.79 23.77
N LEU A 651 6.08 7.77 23.65
CA LEU A 651 6.04 6.59 24.53
C LEU A 651 6.19 6.97 26.01
N VAL A 652 7.05 7.93 26.32
CA VAL A 652 7.30 8.35 27.70
C VAL A 652 6.21 9.32 28.16
N PHE A 653 6.00 10.42 27.43
CA PHE A 653 5.17 11.52 27.93
C PHE A 653 3.67 11.24 27.83
N LEU A 654 3.22 10.49 26.83
CA LEU A 654 1.81 10.08 26.74
C LEU A 654 1.46 8.95 27.73
N SER A 655 2.44 8.41 28.47
CA SER A 655 2.21 7.44 29.54
C SER A 655 1.89 8.07 30.89
N PHE A 656 2.05 9.39 31.04
CA PHE A 656 1.70 10.07 32.28
C PHE A 656 0.19 10.27 32.40
N PRO A 657 -0.34 10.33 33.65
CA PRO A 657 -1.75 10.63 33.89
C PRO A 657 -2.07 12.09 33.58
N TYR A 658 -3.28 12.34 33.05
CA TYR A 658 -3.74 13.68 32.70
C TYR A 658 -3.94 14.59 33.90
N VAL A 659 -4.42 14.05 35.02
CA VAL A 659 -4.83 14.82 36.20
C VAL A 659 -4.14 14.31 37.45
N ARG A 660 -3.83 15.23 38.37
CA ARG A 660 -3.34 14.99 39.73
C ARG A 660 -4.30 15.59 40.77
N PRO A 661 -4.44 14.96 41.95
CA PRO A 661 -3.79 13.72 42.38
C PRO A 661 -4.29 12.49 41.60
N VAL A 662 -3.40 11.50 41.44
CA VAL A 662 -3.69 10.28 40.69
C VAL A 662 -4.49 9.32 41.57
N THR A 663 -5.55 8.76 41.02
CA THR A 663 -6.44 7.77 41.61
C THR A 663 -6.55 6.55 40.69
N ASN A 664 -7.12 5.46 41.20
CA ASN A 664 -7.32 4.25 40.40
C ASN A 664 -8.23 4.48 39.18
N THR A 665 -9.09 5.51 39.20
CA THR A 665 -10.05 5.84 38.14
C THR A 665 -9.53 6.86 37.13
N ASN A 666 -8.51 7.65 37.45
CA ASN A 666 -7.92 8.64 36.53
C ASN A 666 -6.49 8.28 36.06
N MET A 667 -5.88 7.23 36.60
CA MET A 667 -4.56 6.76 36.19
C MET A 667 -4.54 6.38 34.71
N ASN A 668 -3.46 6.74 34.01
CA ASN A 668 -3.23 6.31 32.65
C ASN A 668 -2.55 4.93 32.64
N TYR A 669 -3.32 3.89 32.31
CA TYR A 669 -2.84 2.50 32.28
C TYR A 669 -2.22 2.09 30.93
N VAL A 670 -1.80 3.04 30.09
CA VAL A 670 -1.24 2.72 28.76
C VAL A 670 0.00 1.82 28.84
N SER A 671 0.81 1.96 29.89
CA SER A 671 1.96 1.07 30.13
C SER A 671 1.55 -0.40 30.32
N ALA A 672 0.40 -0.66 30.94
CA ALA A 672 -0.17 -1.99 31.05
C ALA A 672 -0.65 -2.51 29.68
N VAL A 673 -1.20 -1.63 28.84
CA VAL A 673 -1.57 -1.98 27.45
C VAL A 673 -0.32 -2.33 26.63
N TYR A 674 0.79 -1.60 26.78
CA TYR A 674 2.06 -1.95 26.14
C TYR A 674 2.56 -3.33 26.60
N GLY A 675 2.54 -3.59 27.91
CA GLY A 675 2.89 -4.89 28.47
C GLY A 675 2.02 -6.02 27.92
N GLY A 676 0.70 -5.79 27.84
CA GLY A 676 -0.25 -6.73 27.23
C GLY A 676 0.00 -6.97 25.74
N ALA A 677 0.28 -5.92 24.97
CA ALA A 677 0.62 -6.03 23.55
C ALA A 677 1.92 -6.82 23.34
N ILE A 678 2.97 -6.52 24.11
CA ILE A 678 4.25 -7.25 24.06
C ILE A 678 4.05 -8.71 24.45
N LEU A 679 3.31 -8.98 25.52
CA LEU A 679 3.01 -10.34 25.95
C LEU A 679 2.24 -11.12 24.86
N ALA A 680 1.23 -10.50 24.25
CA ALA A 680 0.51 -11.08 23.13
C ALA A 680 1.44 -11.39 21.94
N ILE A 681 2.36 -10.48 21.60
CA ILE A 681 3.36 -10.68 20.54
C ILE A 681 4.27 -11.87 20.88
N ILE A 682 4.78 -11.95 22.11
CA ILE A 682 5.64 -13.06 22.57
C ILE A 682 4.89 -14.38 22.46
N ILE A 683 3.65 -14.44 22.97
CA ILE A 683 2.80 -15.63 22.90
C ILE A 683 2.59 -16.04 21.44
N CYS A 684 2.15 -15.10 20.58
CA CYS A 684 1.93 -15.36 19.15
C CYS A 684 3.21 -15.81 18.43
N TRP A 685 4.37 -15.21 18.76
CA TRP A 685 5.66 -15.59 18.17
C TRP A 685 6.06 -17.02 18.53
N PHE A 686 6.02 -17.40 19.81
CA PHE A 686 6.49 -18.72 20.24
C PHE A 686 5.48 -19.84 19.97
N SER A 687 4.18 -19.53 19.93
CA SER A 687 3.14 -20.51 19.61
C SER A 687 3.02 -20.80 18.12
N TYR A 688 3.19 -19.78 17.27
CA TYR A 688 2.85 -19.87 15.85
C TYR A 688 3.88 -19.19 14.93
N GLY A 689 4.22 -17.94 15.22
CA GLY A 689 5.02 -17.09 14.32
C GLY A 689 6.40 -17.67 13.99
N LYS A 690 7.11 -18.23 14.98
CA LYS A 690 8.45 -18.81 14.78
C LYS A 690 8.46 -19.95 13.74
N ALA A 691 7.38 -20.74 13.69
CA ALA A 691 7.28 -21.88 12.81
C ALA A 691 6.67 -21.53 11.44
N LYS A 692 5.65 -20.65 11.42
CA LYS A 692 4.83 -20.44 10.22
C LYS A 692 5.06 -19.10 9.51
N PHE A 693 5.58 -18.07 10.19
CA PHE A 693 5.71 -16.74 9.59
C PHE A 693 6.63 -16.78 8.37
N ILE A 694 6.07 -16.40 7.24
CA ILE A 694 6.74 -16.37 5.95
C ILE A 694 7.44 -15.02 5.82
N ALA A 695 8.75 -15.07 5.61
CA ALA A 695 9.61 -13.89 5.52
C ALA A 695 10.26 -13.84 4.14
N ASN A 696 9.42 -13.84 3.10
CA ASN A 696 9.89 -13.77 1.73
C ASN A 696 10.29 -12.34 1.40
N LYS A 697 11.47 -12.18 0.78
CA LYS A 697 11.98 -10.88 0.32
C LYS A 697 11.41 -10.47 -1.03
N THR A 698 10.67 -11.35 -1.69
CA THR A 698 10.22 -11.17 -3.06
C THR A 698 8.76 -11.57 -3.16
N GLU A 699 7.93 -10.61 -3.54
CA GLU A 699 6.73 -10.84 -4.35
C GLU A 699 7.03 -10.35 -5.76
#